data_AF-A0A832UEG4-F1
#
_entry.id   AF-A0A832UEG4-F1
#
_cell.length_a   1.000
_cell.length_b   1.000
_cell.length_c   1.000
_cell.angle_alpha   90.00
_cell.angle_beta   90.00
_cell.angle_gamma   90.00
#
_symmetry.space_group_name_H-M   'P 1'
#
loop_
_entity.id
_entity.type
_entity.pdbx_description
1 polymer ?
#
loop_
_entity_poly.entity_id
_entity_poly.type
_entity_poly.pdbx_seq_one_letter_code
_entity_poly.pdbx_strand_id
1 'polypeptide(L)'
;GSSLYESSSNSSTFTVEKQDVKVIYDGLDGTKEGAKIKVNGTLQDKSANVIANSKLNVTINGKKYSVKTDANGMFSVVGQAGVLGKNNITFQYGGSKYYNSYKLSKTFIVSEKTDPDIRLSGSEIHPGTSKTFFALLPYDATGTVRFKINDDYISDNLTVQYGQVLYSYVIPETYYMEKYTLYLMYSGDDEYQPKTMNVTLTLTPDGGKSNVSMNMSNFTIKYSTTGNITAYLNDNAFGIVQFEINNTDVSEKVNVTYGVATWNYLANLTPGNYKVIASFGGNYMYYPFTVNSTLTISKANSSITVKGMENKAGNTTWFEANTTDEFGNPINEMNITFSLNDMVIGSNLTNRYGVAKLNYTIPSTLYNKTYDIIATSSPTPTVMGSTGQATLKLLQLKTKTVVPNISTIPAKSITITASIVDEFNNSVPKGKVTFKKDNVTIVTVDVDNGYAKYQYETNYETTPLSYISADYVGDWKYDNSNGTGTYKVTKLGTTISASSIDAKPNSDILFSARITDETQNHVTEGNVTFTLAGKVLGTVEVSKGNARLRFNLDSYGVGEYRIKCDYHGSKIYKESSNTNTLTVKRYETTIKGSPINAVVGNTTTITLNIMDEEKYNVNEGIVNYYVNNEFIGSANVSNGVSSIEYLVPNKYDGKIVKYYATYVKNDIYESSSYTDTLTVSHQKIVYVSPSGSDSNLGDEAHPFKTIEHAINHITLFGTVYLAPGTYSASGIELNSSINIIGSGMDKTIIDGKNSGKPVFNISKRNVVLGIDGITIKNGKSNLEFSAGAIVTSGKLNLANSRFVNNTGSGNYSGGAIYTNGILNVTNCKFENNKVTNINSQGGAIRTYNNITYIINCTFDSNKVTGSNTTGGSVIFGDSSDIIINGTTFTKNSVTGTYVTGGVIRTVYGDIVIDNSTFKNNNVKATYFATGGVIGSIGTGISILNSEFTSNVLNSTNNGGGSVIYTESAALDIKNSKLNSNKVYGKEAYGGVLYAFKAVVTLISNEINNNTLTATDNGLGGAVYINYGNMSVEKTKFAGNIIKAKEVALAGAIYSNSNVTIETSSFENNNINASNLGGGAIASMGNLTVSQTNFINNYAYNAGNAITSTSTAKNDIEDNYWNSNSPSWDNLLNGLSKPDSYSKTKFNV
;
A
#
# COMPACT_ATOMS: atom_id res chain seq x y z
N GLY A 1 -34.06 -79.92 -48.44
CA GLY A 1 -34.13 -81.37 -48.68
C GLY A 1 -33.82 -81.63 -50.13
N SER A 2 -33.50 -82.87 -50.48
CA SER A 2 -33.29 -83.34 -51.87
C SER A 2 -34.33 -84.41 -52.23
N SER A 3 -34.21 -85.05 -53.39
CA SER A 3 -35.22 -85.98 -53.93
C SER A 3 -35.42 -87.30 -53.16
N LEU A 4 -34.56 -87.64 -52.20
CA LEU A 4 -34.69 -88.83 -51.34
C LEU A 4 -35.00 -88.51 -49.87
N TYR A 5 -34.97 -87.23 -49.47
CA TYR A 5 -35.19 -86.79 -48.09
C TYR A 5 -35.84 -85.41 -48.01
N GLU A 6 -36.98 -85.32 -47.30
CA GLU A 6 -37.66 -84.07 -46.95
C GLU A 6 -36.71 -83.06 -46.26
N SER A 7 -36.91 -81.75 -46.48
CA SER A 7 -36.15 -80.74 -45.72
C SER A 7 -36.51 -80.82 -44.24
N SER A 8 -35.57 -81.28 -43.42
CA SER A 8 -35.69 -81.26 -41.96
C SER A 8 -34.94 -80.05 -41.40
N SER A 9 -35.63 -79.22 -40.63
CA SER A 9 -35.05 -78.15 -39.81
C SER A 9 -35.44 -78.35 -38.35
N ASN A 10 -34.47 -78.26 -37.45
CA ASN A 10 -34.70 -78.23 -36.00
C ASN A 10 -34.30 -76.85 -35.48
N SER A 11 -35.18 -76.19 -34.71
CA SER A 11 -34.89 -74.90 -34.09
C SER A 11 -34.90 -75.05 -32.57
N SER A 12 -33.85 -74.56 -31.92
CA SER A 12 -33.78 -74.47 -30.46
C SER A 12 -33.65 -73.01 -30.06
N THR A 13 -34.46 -72.57 -29.10
CA THR A 13 -34.36 -71.25 -28.47
C THR A 13 -33.57 -71.38 -27.17
N PHE A 14 -32.54 -70.54 -27.00
CA PHE A 14 -31.83 -70.39 -25.74
C PHE A 14 -31.95 -68.94 -25.27
N THR A 15 -32.03 -68.76 -23.96
CA THR A 15 -32.06 -67.44 -23.33
C THR A 15 -30.64 -66.92 -23.23
N VAL A 16 -30.35 -65.76 -23.82
CA VAL A 16 -29.09 -65.06 -23.57
C VAL A 16 -29.29 -64.14 -22.37
N GLU A 17 -28.69 -64.49 -21.25
CA GLU A 17 -28.68 -63.63 -20.07
C GLU A 17 -27.74 -62.44 -20.29
N LYS A 18 -28.18 -61.26 -19.83
CA LYS A 18 -27.35 -60.07 -19.85
C LYS A 18 -26.20 -60.21 -18.86
N GLN A 19 -25.04 -59.67 -19.22
CA GLN A 19 -23.88 -59.71 -18.34
C GLN A 19 -23.93 -58.61 -17.27
N ASP A 20 -23.48 -58.95 -16.07
CA ASP A 20 -23.27 -57.98 -15.01
C ASP A 20 -22.10 -57.05 -15.34
N VAL A 21 -22.20 -55.82 -14.82
CA VAL A 21 -21.17 -54.79 -15.00
C VAL A 21 -20.77 -54.22 -13.65
N LYS A 22 -19.62 -53.55 -13.61
CA LYS A 22 -19.10 -52.85 -12.44
C LYS A 22 -18.48 -51.53 -12.86
N VAL A 23 -18.51 -50.56 -11.94
CA VAL A 23 -17.75 -49.31 -12.04
C VAL A 23 -16.56 -49.40 -11.11
N ILE A 24 -15.37 -49.24 -11.66
CA ILE A 24 -14.13 -49.03 -10.89
C ILE A 24 -13.97 -47.52 -10.74
N TYR A 25 -13.94 -47.04 -9.50
CA TYR A 25 -13.83 -45.63 -9.16
C TYR A 25 -12.46 -45.38 -8.53
N ASP A 26 -11.76 -44.36 -9.02
CA ASP A 26 -10.37 -44.07 -8.66
C ASP A 26 -10.21 -43.54 -7.23
N GLY A 27 -11.31 -43.21 -6.54
CA GLY A 27 -11.29 -42.57 -5.23
C GLY A 27 -11.28 -41.05 -5.32
N LEU A 28 -11.57 -40.40 -4.19
CA LEU A 28 -11.34 -38.98 -3.97
C LEU A 28 -10.85 -38.84 -2.54
N ASP A 29 -9.74 -38.14 -2.37
CA ASP A 29 -9.30 -37.68 -1.06
C ASP A 29 -10.25 -36.59 -0.55
N GLY A 30 -10.26 -36.38 0.76
CA GLY A 30 -11.06 -35.30 1.36
C GLY A 30 -10.73 -33.94 0.72
N THR A 31 -11.73 -33.07 0.61
CA THR A 31 -11.59 -31.76 -0.04
C THR A 31 -12.19 -30.65 0.81
N LYS A 32 -12.20 -29.41 0.31
CA LYS A 32 -12.75 -28.24 0.99
C LYS A 32 -14.08 -27.80 0.39
N GLU A 33 -14.87 -27.08 1.17
CA GLU A 33 -16.18 -26.59 0.74
C GLU A 33 -16.09 -25.73 -0.52
N GLY A 34 -16.94 -26.02 -1.51
CA GLY A 34 -17.00 -25.26 -2.76
C GLY A 34 -15.90 -25.57 -3.79
N ALA A 35 -14.90 -26.36 -3.42
CA ALA A 35 -13.80 -26.76 -4.32
C ALA A 35 -14.31 -27.61 -5.50
N LYS A 36 -13.65 -27.50 -6.65
CA LYS A 36 -13.93 -28.34 -7.82
C LYS A 36 -13.34 -29.73 -7.63
N ILE A 37 -14.15 -30.77 -7.85
CA ILE A 37 -13.71 -32.17 -7.76
C ILE A 37 -13.82 -32.86 -9.11
N LYS A 38 -12.80 -33.62 -9.49
CA LYS A 38 -12.78 -34.44 -10.70
C LYS A 38 -12.98 -35.91 -10.35
N VAL A 39 -14.12 -36.46 -10.75
CA VAL A 39 -14.51 -37.87 -10.52
C VAL A 39 -14.18 -38.67 -11.77
N ASN A 40 -13.24 -39.60 -11.66
CA ASN A 40 -12.84 -40.50 -12.73
C ASN A 40 -13.20 -41.96 -12.40
N GLY A 41 -13.34 -42.78 -13.43
CA GLY A 41 -13.47 -44.22 -13.27
C GLY A 41 -13.65 -44.95 -14.59
N THR A 42 -13.80 -46.27 -14.50
CA THR A 42 -13.91 -47.17 -15.66
C THR A 42 -15.14 -48.06 -15.53
N LEU A 43 -15.90 -48.21 -16.60
CA LEU A 43 -17.02 -49.15 -16.69
C LEU A 43 -16.54 -50.46 -17.32
N GLN A 44 -16.75 -51.58 -16.64
CA GLN A 44 -16.31 -52.90 -17.09
C GLN A 44 -17.41 -53.95 -16.91
N ASP A 45 -17.34 -55.04 -17.67
CA ASP A 45 -18.15 -56.23 -17.41
C ASP A 45 -17.59 -57.08 -16.25
N LYS A 46 -18.29 -58.15 -15.90
CA LYS A 46 -17.87 -59.12 -14.85
C LYS A 46 -16.52 -59.77 -15.13
N SER A 47 -16.13 -59.89 -16.40
CA SER A 47 -14.86 -60.45 -16.86
C SER A 47 -13.73 -59.41 -16.99
N ALA A 48 -13.97 -58.18 -16.54
CA ALA A 48 -13.06 -57.03 -16.59
C ALA A 48 -12.79 -56.47 -18.00
N ASN A 49 -13.61 -56.80 -19.00
CA ASN A 49 -13.53 -56.12 -20.29
C ASN A 49 -14.15 -54.73 -20.21
N VAL A 50 -13.54 -53.74 -20.86
CA VAL A 50 -13.99 -52.35 -20.84
C VAL A 50 -15.26 -52.17 -21.69
N ILE A 51 -16.19 -51.37 -21.18
CA ILE A 51 -17.45 -51.08 -21.86
C ILE A 51 -17.37 -49.67 -22.44
N ALA A 52 -17.00 -49.57 -23.71
CA ALA A 52 -16.81 -48.31 -24.42
C ALA A 52 -18.13 -47.65 -24.86
N ASN A 53 -18.08 -46.33 -25.13
CA ASN A 53 -19.16 -45.52 -25.73
C ASN A 53 -20.53 -45.63 -25.03
N SER A 54 -20.54 -45.99 -23.75
CA SER A 54 -21.73 -46.31 -22.98
C SER A 54 -22.12 -45.19 -22.03
N LYS A 55 -23.42 -44.85 -22.00
CA LYS A 55 -23.95 -43.74 -21.20
C LYS A 55 -24.03 -44.13 -19.72
N LEU A 56 -23.38 -43.34 -18.87
CA LEU A 56 -23.34 -43.48 -17.41
C LEU A 56 -23.79 -42.17 -16.77
N ASN A 57 -24.60 -42.24 -15.71
CA ASN A 57 -24.91 -41.07 -14.89
C ASN A 57 -24.06 -41.07 -13.62
N VAL A 58 -23.37 -39.98 -13.35
CA VAL A 58 -22.67 -39.72 -12.08
C VAL A 58 -23.44 -38.64 -11.34
N THR A 59 -23.92 -38.93 -10.14
CA THR A 59 -24.63 -37.98 -9.29
C THR A 59 -23.75 -37.58 -8.11
N ILE A 60 -23.42 -36.30 -7.98
CA ILE A 60 -22.63 -35.73 -6.88
C ILE A 60 -23.58 -34.86 -6.07
N ASN A 61 -23.83 -35.22 -4.80
CA ASN A 61 -24.74 -34.48 -3.90
C ASN A 61 -26.11 -34.15 -4.53
N GLY A 62 -26.72 -35.11 -5.21
CA GLY A 62 -28.02 -34.95 -5.87
C GLY A 62 -27.96 -34.32 -7.26
N LYS A 63 -26.87 -33.65 -7.65
CA LYS A 63 -26.69 -33.12 -9.01
C LYS A 63 -26.19 -34.19 -9.97
N LYS A 64 -26.95 -34.42 -11.05
CA LYS A 64 -26.73 -35.51 -12.02
C LYS A 64 -25.93 -35.03 -13.23
N TYR A 65 -24.86 -35.76 -13.55
CA TYR A 65 -23.97 -35.55 -14.69
C TYR A 65 -24.06 -36.78 -15.59
N SER A 66 -24.45 -36.59 -16.85
CA SER A 66 -24.54 -37.69 -17.82
C SER A 66 -23.29 -37.69 -18.69
N VAL A 67 -22.51 -38.77 -18.64
CA VAL A 67 -21.28 -38.96 -19.42
C VAL A 67 -21.35 -40.22 -20.28
N LYS A 68 -20.47 -40.30 -21.29
CA LYS A 68 -20.22 -41.54 -22.03
C LYS A 68 -18.80 -42.00 -21.73
N THR A 69 -18.62 -43.31 -21.64
CA THR A 69 -17.28 -43.89 -21.59
C THR A 69 -16.56 -43.73 -22.91
N ASP A 70 -15.25 -43.54 -22.89
CA ASP A 70 -14.41 -43.49 -24.09
C ASP A 70 -14.13 -44.90 -24.65
N ALA A 71 -13.23 -45.00 -25.65
CA ALA A 71 -12.83 -46.27 -26.27
C ALA A 71 -12.18 -47.26 -25.28
N ASN A 72 -11.63 -46.77 -24.17
CA ASN A 72 -11.01 -47.56 -23.11
C ASN A 72 -11.97 -47.79 -21.93
N GLY A 73 -13.26 -47.44 -22.06
CA GLY A 73 -14.26 -47.59 -20.99
C GLY A 73 -14.15 -46.55 -19.87
N MET A 74 -13.30 -45.52 -20.00
CA MET A 74 -13.08 -44.50 -18.96
C MET A 74 -14.11 -43.38 -19.05
N PHE A 75 -14.46 -42.79 -17.91
CA PHE A 75 -15.28 -41.59 -17.83
C PHE A 75 -14.68 -40.57 -16.85
N SER A 76 -14.99 -39.29 -17.06
CA SER A 76 -14.56 -38.20 -16.18
C SER A 76 -15.66 -37.16 -16.03
N VAL A 77 -15.92 -36.71 -14.79
CA VAL A 77 -16.89 -35.66 -14.45
C VAL A 77 -16.23 -34.64 -13.53
N VAL A 78 -16.41 -33.35 -13.83
CA VAL A 78 -16.03 -32.27 -12.90
C VAL A 78 -17.30 -31.75 -12.20
N GLY A 79 -17.33 -31.85 -10.87
CA GLY A 79 -18.39 -31.35 -10.00
C GLY A 79 -17.85 -30.42 -8.90
N GLN A 80 -18.72 -30.04 -7.95
CA GLN A 80 -18.34 -29.23 -6.78
C GLN A 80 -18.63 -29.98 -5.48
N ALA A 81 -17.76 -29.79 -4.49
CA ALA A 81 -17.98 -30.20 -3.11
C ALA A 81 -19.06 -29.32 -2.47
N GLY A 82 -20.26 -29.87 -2.29
CA GLY A 82 -21.47 -29.06 -2.09
C GLY A 82 -21.90 -28.81 -0.64
N VAL A 83 -21.49 -29.64 0.32
CA VAL A 83 -21.92 -29.53 1.73
C VAL A 83 -20.76 -29.91 2.65
N LEU A 84 -20.56 -29.22 3.77
CA LEU A 84 -19.59 -29.63 4.78
C LEU A 84 -19.90 -31.03 5.36
N GLY A 85 -18.86 -31.80 5.65
CA GLY A 85 -18.97 -33.17 6.15
C GLY A 85 -19.10 -34.22 5.04
N LYS A 86 -19.95 -35.23 5.24
CA LYS A 86 -20.01 -36.42 4.37
C LYS A 86 -20.83 -36.16 3.11
N ASN A 87 -20.19 -36.29 1.95
CA ASN A 87 -20.77 -36.06 0.63
C ASN A 87 -20.93 -37.39 -0.11
N ASN A 88 -21.94 -37.48 -0.98
CA ASN A 88 -22.31 -38.72 -1.66
C ASN A 88 -22.09 -38.63 -3.17
N ILE A 89 -21.46 -39.66 -3.75
CA ILE A 89 -21.30 -39.86 -5.19
C ILE A 89 -22.00 -41.16 -5.56
N THR A 90 -22.85 -41.11 -6.57
CA THR A 90 -23.56 -42.29 -7.08
C THR A 90 -23.32 -42.44 -8.57
N PHE A 91 -22.79 -43.60 -8.98
CA PHE A 91 -22.64 -44.01 -10.37
C PHE A 91 -23.83 -44.90 -10.74
N GLN A 92 -24.51 -44.58 -11.83
CA GLN A 92 -25.67 -45.33 -12.31
C GLN A 92 -25.61 -45.58 -13.81
N TYR A 93 -25.45 -46.86 -14.17
CA TYR A 93 -25.54 -47.37 -15.52
C TYR A 93 -26.94 -47.96 -15.75
N GLY A 94 -27.64 -47.48 -16.78
CA GLY A 94 -29.03 -47.87 -17.07
C GLY A 94 -29.20 -49.27 -17.69
N GLY A 95 -28.11 -49.98 -17.96
CA GLY A 95 -28.13 -51.24 -18.70
C GLY A 95 -28.16 -51.02 -20.23
N SER A 96 -28.08 -52.13 -20.96
CA SER A 96 -28.20 -52.15 -22.42
C SER A 96 -28.90 -53.43 -22.89
N LYS A 97 -28.88 -53.69 -24.21
CA LYS A 97 -29.29 -54.98 -24.78
C LYS A 97 -28.43 -56.15 -24.25
N TYR A 98 -27.16 -55.89 -23.92
CA TYR A 98 -26.18 -56.92 -23.56
C TYR A 98 -25.82 -56.93 -22.06
N TYR A 99 -26.06 -55.82 -21.35
CA TYR A 99 -25.58 -55.61 -19.99
C TYR A 99 -26.70 -55.23 -19.02
N ASN A 100 -26.64 -55.75 -17.79
CA ASN A 100 -27.53 -55.38 -16.70
C ASN A 100 -27.28 -53.94 -16.24
N SER A 101 -28.29 -53.32 -15.62
CA SER A 101 -28.12 -52.02 -14.95
C SER A 101 -27.24 -52.18 -13.72
N TYR A 102 -26.47 -51.15 -13.38
CA TYR A 102 -25.58 -51.16 -12.22
C TYR A 102 -25.62 -49.83 -11.48
N LYS A 103 -25.53 -49.89 -10.14
CA LYS A 103 -25.51 -48.72 -9.27
C LYS A 103 -24.45 -48.89 -8.18
N LEU A 104 -23.60 -47.90 -8.01
CA LEU A 104 -22.59 -47.84 -6.96
C LEU A 104 -22.66 -46.49 -6.26
N SER A 105 -22.70 -46.48 -4.92
CA SER A 105 -22.61 -45.26 -4.12
C SER A 105 -21.35 -45.25 -3.26
N LYS A 106 -20.66 -44.12 -3.23
CA LYS A 106 -19.43 -43.85 -2.47
C LYS A 106 -19.54 -42.51 -1.77
N THR A 107 -18.68 -42.27 -0.78
CA THR A 107 -18.69 -41.03 -0.01
C THR A 107 -17.29 -40.44 0.15
N PHE A 108 -17.19 -39.12 0.25
CA PHE A 108 -15.98 -38.38 0.54
C PHE A 108 -16.27 -37.29 1.59
N ILE A 109 -15.25 -36.81 2.30
CA ILE A 109 -15.40 -35.78 3.34
C ILE A 109 -15.02 -34.42 2.76
N VAL A 110 -15.84 -33.42 3.07
CA VAL A 110 -15.59 -32.01 2.77
C VAL A 110 -15.37 -31.29 4.09
N SER A 111 -14.26 -30.57 4.24
CA SER A 111 -13.92 -29.80 5.44
C SER A 111 -13.99 -28.29 5.19
N GLU A 112 -14.00 -27.50 6.26
CA GLU A 112 -13.97 -26.04 6.17
C GLU A 112 -12.65 -25.55 5.55
N LYS A 113 -12.74 -24.42 4.84
CA LYS A 113 -11.55 -23.71 4.35
C LYS A 113 -10.75 -23.16 5.52
N THR A 114 -9.44 -23.20 5.39
CA THR A 114 -8.52 -22.80 6.45
C THR A 114 -8.42 -21.26 6.50
N ASP A 115 -8.25 -20.68 7.68
CA ASP A 115 -7.88 -19.26 7.81
C ASP A 115 -6.41 -19.06 7.38
N PRO A 116 -6.11 -18.27 6.34
CA PRO A 116 -4.73 -18.14 5.88
C PRO A 116 -3.87 -17.31 6.86
N ASP A 117 -2.65 -17.78 7.17
CA ASP A 117 -1.60 -16.97 7.84
C ASP A 117 -1.02 -15.99 6.82
N ILE A 118 -1.48 -14.74 6.87
CA ILE A 118 -1.02 -13.67 5.97
C ILE A 118 -0.19 -12.68 6.77
N ARG A 119 1.02 -12.38 6.29
CA ARG A 119 1.91 -11.36 6.85
C ARG A 119 2.08 -10.23 5.86
N LEU A 120 1.79 -9.01 6.31
CA LEU A 120 1.91 -7.80 5.52
C LEU A 120 3.07 -6.96 6.07
N SER A 121 3.95 -6.47 5.19
CA SER A 121 5.04 -5.58 5.59
C SER A 121 4.48 -4.22 6.03
N GLY A 122 4.66 -3.86 7.30
CA GLY A 122 4.49 -2.49 7.80
C GLY A 122 5.82 -1.78 7.88
N SER A 123 5.92 -0.54 7.37
CA SER A 123 7.15 0.25 7.47
C SER A 123 6.91 1.74 7.22
N GLU A 124 7.97 2.51 7.49
CA GLU A 124 8.15 3.90 7.11
C GLU A 124 8.01 4.14 5.59
N ILE A 125 7.39 5.26 5.25
CA ILE A 125 7.19 5.74 3.87
C ILE A 125 7.60 7.20 3.76
N HIS A 126 8.11 7.61 2.60
CA HIS A 126 8.54 8.98 2.31
C HIS A 126 7.81 9.49 1.06
N PRO A 127 7.18 10.67 1.09
CA PRO A 127 6.50 11.25 -0.07
C PRO A 127 7.43 11.42 -1.27
N GLY A 128 6.91 11.21 -2.48
CA GLY A 128 7.67 11.29 -3.74
C GLY A 128 8.57 10.08 -4.03
N THR A 129 8.69 9.13 -3.09
CA THR A 129 9.55 7.95 -3.25
C THR A 129 8.75 6.69 -3.60
N SER A 130 9.37 5.79 -4.37
CA SER A 130 8.80 4.47 -4.65
C SER A 130 8.97 3.55 -3.45
N LYS A 131 7.87 2.95 -2.97
CA LYS A 131 7.84 1.97 -1.89
C LYS A 131 7.30 0.65 -2.40
N THR A 132 8.00 -0.45 -2.12
CA THR A 132 7.49 -1.80 -2.37
C THR A 132 6.82 -2.36 -1.12
N PHE A 133 5.52 -2.62 -1.22
CA PHE A 133 4.74 -3.37 -0.24
C PHE A 133 4.86 -4.87 -0.51
N PHE A 134 4.97 -5.65 0.56
CA PHE A 134 5.22 -7.06 0.49
C PHE A 134 4.25 -7.85 1.37
N ALA A 135 3.71 -8.93 0.82
CA ALA A 135 2.84 -9.85 1.55
C ALA A 135 3.27 -11.31 1.39
N LEU A 136 3.29 -12.03 2.52
CA LEU A 136 3.39 -13.49 2.58
C LEU A 136 2.02 -14.08 2.86
N LEU A 137 1.68 -15.12 2.11
CA LEU A 137 0.54 -15.99 2.25
C LEU A 137 1.06 -17.43 2.32
N PRO A 138 0.22 -18.42 2.68
CA PRO A 138 0.58 -19.83 2.50
C PRO A 138 1.05 -20.13 1.07
N TYR A 139 2.03 -21.02 0.92
CA TYR A 139 2.74 -21.23 -0.35
C TYR A 139 1.80 -21.67 -1.49
N ASP A 140 0.79 -22.46 -1.15
CA ASP A 140 -0.24 -23.03 -2.01
C ASP A 140 -1.47 -22.10 -2.19
N ALA A 141 -1.45 -20.89 -1.64
CA ALA A 141 -2.49 -19.90 -1.88
C ALA A 141 -2.49 -19.46 -3.36
N THR A 142 -3.64 -19.59 -4.02
CA THR A 142 -3.88 -19.33 -5.45
C THR A 142 -4.87 -18.19 -5.70
N GLY A 143 -5.41 -17.58 -4.64
CA GLY A 143 -6.29 -16.42 -4.76
C GLY A 143 -5.57 -15.16 -5.26
N THR A 144 -6.30 -14.05 -5.32
CA THR A 144 -5.77 -12.74 -5.70
C THR A 144 -5.68 -11.81 -4.49
N VAL A 145 -4.78 -10.83 -4.58
CA VAL A 145 -4.54 -9.81 -3.57
C VAL A 145 -4.76 -8.42 -4.16
N ARG A 146 -5.35 -7.51 -3.39
CA ARG A 146 -5.30 -6.07 -3.65
C ARG A 146 -4.71 -5.30 -2.49
N PHE A 147 -4.01 -4.24 -2.79
CA PHE A 147 -3.54 -3.25 -1.82
C PHE A 147 -4.39 -1.99 -1.89
N LYS A 148 -4.67 -1.43 -0.72
CA LYS A 148 -5.41 -0.19 -0.53
C LYS A 148 -4.73 0.63 0.56
N ILE A 149 -4.48 1.90 0.33
CA ILE A 149 -4.04 2.81 1.39
C ILE A 149 -5.22 3.68 1.76
N ASN A 150 -5.62 3.65 3.03
CA ASN A 150 -6.86 4.24 3.53
C ASN A 150 -8.07 3.77 2.69
N ASP A 151 -8.64 4.67 1.88
CA ASP A 151 -9.80 4.41 1.03
C ASP A 151 -9.51 4.20 -0.45
N ASP A 152 -8.27 4.42 -0.88
CA ASP A 152 -7.89 4.35 -2.28
C ASP A 152 -7.19 3.02 -2.61
N TYR A 153 -7.70 2.32 -3.62
CA TYR A 153 -7.01 1.15 -4.18
C TYR A 153 -5.73 1.62 -4.85
N ILE A 154 -4.60 1.17 -4.32
CA ILE A 154 -3.32 1.48 -4.91
C ILE A 154 -2.91 0.44 -5.94
N SER A 155 -3.51 -0.76 -5.94
CA SER A 155 -3.26 -1.83 -6.91
C SER A 155 -4.52 -2.42 -7.55
N ASP A 156 -4.34 -3.02 -8.72
CA ASP A 156 -5.29 -3.96 -9.32
C ASP A 156 -5.27 -5.32 -8.58
N ASN A 157 -6.05 -6.29 -9.08
CA ASN A 157 -6.01 -7.68 -8.62
C ASN A 157 -4.67 -8.31 -9.02
N LEU A 158 -3.81 -8.55 -8.02
CA LEU A 158 -2.53 -9.21 -8.17
C LEU A 158 -2.69 -10.70 -7.89
N THR A 159 -2.19 -11.55 -8.79
CA THR A 159 -2.17 -13.00 -8.54
C THR A 159 -1.14 -13.36 -7.47
N VAL A 160 -1.51 -14.20 -6.51
CA VAL A 160 -0.54 -14.76 -5.56
C VAL A 160 0.35 -15.77 -6.29
N GLN A 161 1.67 -15.56 -6.25
CA GLN A 161 2.64 -16.48 -6.86
C GLN A 161 3.52 -17.11 -5.78
N TYR A 162 3.21 -18.37 -5.49
CA TYR A 162 3.84 -19.18 -4.45
C TYR A 162 3.88 -18.45 -3.09
N GLY A 163 2.70 -18.11 -2.58
CA GLY A 163 2.49 -17.46 -1.30
C GLY A 163 3.04 -16.04 -1.17
N GLN A 164 3.32 -15.33 -2.26
CA GLN A 164 3.94 -14.00 -2.22
C GLN A 164 3.29 -13.02 -3.19
N VAL A 165 3.22 -11.77 -2.75
CA VAL A 165 2.81 -10.63 -3.57
C VAL A 165 3.69 -9.43 -3.24
N LEU A 166 4.27 -8.82 -4.28
CA LEU A 166 4.99 -7.55 -4.21
C LEU A 166 4.21 -6.49 -4.98
N TYR A 167 4.14 -5.29 -4.44
CA TYR A 167 3.54 -4.15 -5.14
C TYR A 167 4.34 -2.88 -4.88
N SER A 168 4.95 -2.32 -5.92
CA SER A 168 5.65 -1.04 -5.85
C SER A 168 4.69 0.10 -6.15
N TYR A 169 4.66 1.08 -5.27
CA TYR A 169 3.80 2.25 -5.35
C TYR A 169 4.60 3.51 -5.04
N VAL A 170 4.48 4.54 -5.88
CA VAL A 170 5.07 5.85 -5.62
C VAL A 170 4.18 6.56 -4.61
N ILE A 171 4.72 6.83 -3.42
CA ILE A 171 3.98 7.51 -2.37
C ILE A 171 3.69 8.94 -2.86
N PRO A 172 2.43 9.36 -2.95
CA PRO A 172 2.11 10.69 -3.46
C PRO A 172 2.76 11.78 -2.59
N GLU A 173 3.31 12.81 -3.24
CA GLU A 173 3.81 14.01 -2.54
C GLU A 173 2.72 14.74 -1.75
N THR A 174 1.45 14.48 -2.08
CA THR A 174 0.27 15.00 -1.39
C THR A 174 -0.04 14.29 -0.08
N TYR A 175 0.70 13.23 0.31
CA TYR A 175 0.48 12.60 1.61
C TYR A 175 1.03 13.49 2.74
N TYR A 176 0.17 13.91 3.66
CA TYR A 176 0.52 14.85 4.73
C TYR A 176 0.28 14.36 6.16
N MET A 177 -0.56 13.33 6.35
CA MET A 177 -0.83 12.75 7.67
C MET A 177 0.38 11.97 8.18
N GLU A 178 0.58 11.94 9.49
CA GLU A 178 1.68 11.18 10.10
C GLU A 178 1.51 9.66 9.91
N LYS A 179 0.26 9.19 9.86
CA LYS A 179 -0.08 7.76 9.78
C LYS A 179 -1.08 7.51 8.66
N TYR A 180 -0.84 6.42 7.93
CA TYR A 180 -1.74 5.86 6.94
C TYR A 180 -1.99 4.38 7.27
N THR A 181 -3.12 3.83 6.84
CA THR A 181 -3.40 2.40 6.99
C THR A 181 -3.28 1.70 5.64
N LEU A 182 -2.34 0.77 5.54
CA LEU A 182 -2.24 -0.13 4.39
C LEU A 182 -3.10 -1.35 4.65
N TYR A 183 -4.07 -1.59 3.77
CA TYR A 183 -4.88 -2.79 3.73
C TYR A 183 -4.37 -3.73 2.64
N LEU A 184 -4.39 -5.01 2.97
CA LEU A 184 -4.28 -6.11 2.02
C LEU A 184 -5.57 -6.92 2.05
N MET A 185 -6.15 -7.15 0.88
CA MET A 185 -7.37 -7.93 0.71
C MET A 185 -7.07 -9.17 -0.11
N TYR A 186 -7.07 -10.33 0.52
CA TYR A 186 -6.95 -11.63 -0.13
C TYR A 186 -8.33 -12.19 -0.47
N SER A 187 -8.53 -12.62 -1.72
CA SER A 187 -9.82 -13.10 -2.22
C SER A 187 -10.23 -14.49 -1.73
N GLY A 188 -9.33 -15.23 -1.08
CA GLY A 188 -9.53 -16.66 -0.84
C GLY A 188 -9.29 -17.50 -2.10
N ASP A 189 -9.30 -18.82 -1.93
CA ASP A 189 -9.22 -19.82 -3.00
C ASP A 189 -9.92 -21.12 -2.58
N ASP A 190 -9.61 -22.25 -3.23
CA ASP A 190 -10.20 -23.56 -2.91
C ASP A 190 -9.80 -24.05 -1.51
N GLU A 191 -8.65 -23.65 -0.95
CA GLU A 191 -8.12 -24.11 0.34
C GLU A 191 -8.38 -23.11 1.49
N TYR A 192 -8.29 -21.81 1.19
CA TYR A 192 -8.27 -20.71 2.14
C TYR A 192 -9.46 -19.77 1.99
N GLN A 193 -9.97 -19.28 3.12
CA GLN A 193 -11.01 -18.25 3.11
C GLN A 193 -10.44 -16.85 2.71
N PRO A 194 -11.29 -15.95 2.17
CA PRO A 194 -10.91 -14.55 1.98
C PRO A 194 -10.50 -13.90 3.29
N LYS A 195 -9.50 -13.02 3.26
CA LYS A 195 -8.98 -12.35 4.47
C LYS A 195 -8.51 -10.95 4.17
N THR A 196 -8.87 -10.01 5.05
CA THR A 196 -8.37 -8.64 5.02
C THR A 196 -7.43 -8.42 6.19
N MET A 197 -6.23 -7.94 5.91
CA MET A 197 -5.23 -7.55 6.90
C MET A 197 -4.94 -6.07 6.76
N ASN A 198 -4.50 -5.43 7.84
CA ASN A 198 -4.02 -4.05 7.77
C ASN A 198 -2.76 -3.85 8.61
N VAL A 199 -2.01 -2.80 8.27
CA VAL A 199 -0.85 -2.34 9.01
C VAL A 199 -0.74 -0.82 8.92
N THR A 200 -0.18 -0.19 9.94
CA THR A 200 0.08 1.26 9.94
C THR A 200 1.37 1.56 9.20
N LEU A 201 1.31 2.50 8.25
CA LEU A 201 2.46 3.16 7.63
C LEU A 201 2.70 4.49 8.33
N THR A 202 3.96 4.83 8.57
CA THR A 202 4.35 6.11 9.18
C THR A 202 5.07 6.96 8.13
N LEU A 203 4.61 8.21 7.97
CA LEU A 203 5.33 9.21 7.18
C LEU A 203 6.43 9.84 8.04
N THR A 204 7.69 9.70 7.63
CA THR A 204 8.80 10.29 8.37
C THR A 204 9.52 11.34 7.52
N PRO A 205 9.80 12.53 8.07
CA PRO A 205 10.63 13.52 7.40
C PRO A 205 12.11 13.19 7.55
N ASP A 206 12.87 13.42 6.48
CA ASP A 206 14.33 13.36 6.53
C ASP A 206 14.85 14.36 7.58
N GLY A 207 15.48 13.85 8.65
CA GLY A 207 16.04 14.68 9.73
C GLY A 207 15.11 14.97 10.93
N GLY A 208 13.90 14.41 10.97
CA GLY A 208 12.97 14.55 12.10
C GLY A 208 12.08 15.81 12.05
N LYS A 209 11.11 15.87 12.96
CA LYS A 209 10.06 16.91 12.97
C LYS A 209 10.61 18.26 13.46
N SER A 210 10.32 19.33 12.72
CA SER A 210 10.81 20.69 12.97
C SER A 210 9.70 21.63 13.46
N ASN A 211 10.07 22.80 14.00
CA ASN A 211 9.10 23.87 14.27
C ASN A 211 8.78 24.62 12.97
N VAL A 212 7.50 24.92 12.72
CA VAL A 212 7.09 25.74 11.57
C VAL A 212 7.28 27.23 11.90
N SER A 213 7.72 27.99 10.91
CA SER A 213 7.70 29.45 10.94
C SER A 213 6.46 29.91 10.19
N MET A 214 5.52 30.54 10.90
CA MET A 214 4.29 31.08 10.31
C MET A 214 4.17 32.57 10.64
N ASN A 215 4.00 33.40 9.63
CA ASN A 215 3.87 34.86 9.75
C ASN A 215 2.64 35.38 9.01
N MET A 216 2.07 36.45 9.56
CA MET A 216 0.89 37.10 9.04
C MET A 216 1.05 38.61 9.20
N SER A 217 0.94 39.36 8.09
CA SER A 217 1.01 40.82 8.09
C SER A 217 -0.33 41.44 8.50
N ASN A 218 -0.33 42.70 8.94
CA ASN A 218 -1.58 43.44 9.12
C ASN A 218 -2.27 43.62 7.76
N PHE A 219 -3.59 43.42 7.73
CA PHE A 219 -4.40 43.54 6.52
C PHE A 219 -5.19 44.84 6.54
N THR A 220 -5.35 45.47 5.39
CA THR A 220 -6.33 46.54 5.21
C THR A 220 -7.24 46.17 4.06
N ILE A 221 -8.52 46.01 4.35
CA ILE A 221 -9.56 45.69 3.35
C ILE A 221 -10.58 46.83 3.38
N LYS A 222 -11.22 47.14 2.25
CA LYS A 222 -12.25 48.17 2.22
C LYS A 222 -13.62 47.55 2.45
N TYR A 223 -14.51 48.30 3.09
CA TYR A 223 -15.86 47.84 3.38
C TYR A 223 -16.57 47.30 2.13
N SER A 224 -17.28 46.18 2.28
CA SER A 224 -18.01 45.46 1.21
C SER A 224 -17.17 44.88 0.08
N THR A 225 -15.85 44.72 0.26
CA THR A 225 -15.01 43.97 -0.68
C THR A 225 -14.42 42.71 -0.09
N THR A 226 -14.10 41.78 -0.99
CA THR A 226 -13.33 40.59 -0.66
C THR A 226 -11.86 40.93 -0.71
N GLY A 227 -11.16 40.69 0.39
CA GLY A 227 -9.70 40.76 0.46
C GLY A 227 -9.12 39.42 0.90
N ASN A 228 -7.89 39.18 0.48
CA ASN A 228 -7.17 37.96 0.82
C ASN A 228 -6.49 38.15 2.18
N ILE A 229 -6.91 37.35 3.15
CA ILE A 229 -6.20 37.17 4.41
C ILE A 229 -5.25 36.00 4.23
N THR A 230 -3.95 36.28 4.25
CA THR A 230 -2.92 35.31 3.88
C THR A 230 -1.95 35.07 5.02
N ALA A 231 -1.78 33.81 5.40
CA ALA A 231 -0.69 33.38 6.27
C ALA A 231 0.40 32.70 5.44
N TYR A 232 1.65 33.08 5.70
CA TYR A 232 2.83 32.51 5.07
C TYR A 232 3.50 31.56 6.08
N LEU A 233 3.83 30.37 5.60
CA LEU A 233 4.54 29.30 6.30
C LEU A 233 5.84 29.01 5.53
N ASN A 234 6.67 28.09 6.02
CA ASN A 234 7.78 27.55 5.23
C ASN A 234 7.30 27.07 3.84
N ASP A 235 8.07 27.28 2.77
CA ASP A 235 7.68 26.98 1.38
C ASP A 235 7.25 25.52 1.14
N ASN A 236 7.83 24.58 1.89
CA ASN A 236 7.51 23.15 1.86
C ASN A 236 6.39 22.75 2.83
N ALA A 237 5.83 23.66 3.61
CA ALA A 237 4.72 23.35 4.50
C ALA A 237 3.42 23.13 3.70
N PHE A 238 2.70 22.05 4.04
CA PHE A 238 1.38 21.70 3.53
C PHE A 238 0.48 21.30 4.71
N GLY A 239 -0.84 21.31 4.53
CA GLY A 239 -1.81 20.98 5.58
C GLY A 239 -2.93 22.00 5.64
N ILE A 240 -3.52 22.20 6.83
CA ILE A 240 -4.71 23.05 7.00
C ILE A 240 -4.42 24.18 7.98
N VAL A 241 -4.85 25.39 7.61
CA VAL A 241 -4.92 26.57 8.47
C VAL A 241 -6.39 26.97 8.67
N GLN A 242 -6.73 27.31 9.91
CA GLN A 242 -8.03 27.85 10.30
C GLN A 242 -7.85 29.33 10.69
N PHE A 243 -8.70 30.22 10.17
CA PHE A 243 -8.70 31.65 10.50
C PHE A 243 -9.89 32.03 11.38
N GLU A 244 -9.61 32.83 12.41
CA GLU A 244 -10.59 33.42 13.33
C GLU A 244 -10.53 34.95 13.30
N ILE A 245 -11.68 35.61 13.47
CA ILE A 245 -11.77 37.06 13.69
C ILE A 245 -12.40 37.29 15.07
N ASN A 246 -11.74 38.06 15.93
CA ASN A 246 -12.16 38.30 17.32
C ASN A 246 -12.44 37.00 18.11
N ASN A 247 -11.61 35.97 17.92
CA ASN A 247 -11.71 34.65 18.54
C ASN A 247 -13.00 33.87 18.19
N THR A 248 -13.60 34.16 17.03
CA THR A 248 -14.70 33.36 16.48
C THR A 248 -14.24 32.75 15.17
N ASP A 249 -14.48 31.44 15.00
CA ASP A 249 -14.26 30.74 13.74
C ASP A 249 -15.15 31.31 12.64
N VAL A 250 -14.52 31.90 11.62
CA VAL A 250 -15.21 32.60 10.52
C VAL A 250 -14.82 32.08 9.14
N SER A 251 -13.79 31.22 9.06
CA SER A 251 -13.34 30.59 7.82
C SER A 251 -13.69 29.10 7.79
N GLU A 252 -13.80 28.52 6.60
CA GLU A 252 -13.65 27.07 6.43
C GLU A 252 -12.16 26.69 6.51
N LYS A 253 -11.88 25.40 6.72
CA LYS A 253 -10.51 24.86 6.75
C LYS A 253 -9.77 25.16 5.43
N VAL A 254 -8.72 25.98 5.46
CA VAL A 254 -7.96 26.42 4.28
C VAL A 254 -6.72 25.57 4.08
N ASN A 255 -6.54 25.02 2.88
CA ASN A 255 -5.33 24.26 2.54
C ASN A 255 -4.12 25.18 2.34
N VAL A 256 -2.98 24.78 2.89
CA VAL A 256 -1.67 25.39 2.65
C VAL A 256 -1.14 24.84 1.32
N THR A 257 -0.86 25.73 0.36
CA THR A 257 -0.29 25.40 -0.95
C THR A 257 1.00 26.19 -1.13
N TYR A 258 2.13 25.49 -1.31
CA TYR A 258 3.48 26.10 -1.40
C TYR A 258 3.79 27.06 -0.23
N GLY A 259 3.50 26.65 1.00
CA GLY A 259 3.72 27.48 2.18
C GLY A 259 2.71 28.62 2.36
N VAL A 260 1.66 28.72 1.55
CA VAL A 260 0.69 29.83 1.63
C VAL A 260 -0.73 29.32 1.89
N ALA A 261 -1.38 29.83 2.94
CA ALA A 261 -2.82 29.66 3.15
C ALA A 261 -3.51 31.01 2.94
N THR A 262 -4.45 31.06 1.99
CA THR A 262 -5.20 32.29 1.67
C THR A 262 -6.69 32.07 1.86
N TRP A 263 -7.28 32.89 2.73
CA TRP A 263 -8.71 32.96 2.93
C TRP A 263 -9.28 34.22 2.27
N ASN A 264 -10.26 34.04 1.38
CA ASN A 264 -10.97 35.13 0.72
C ASN A 264 -12.07 35.65 1.65
N TYR A 265 -11.81 36.75 2.36
CA TYR A 265 -12.73 37.30 3.36
C TYR A 265 -13.52 38.49 2.80
N LEU A 266 -14.85 38.42 2.87
CA LEU A 266 -15.75 39.53 2.56
C LEU A 266 -15.87 40.48 3.77
N ALA A 267 -15.33 41.69 3.66
CA ALA A 267 -15.30 42.68 4.74
C ALA A 267 -16.67 43.36 4.96
N ASN A 268 -17.58 42.68 5.66
CA ASN A 268 -18.93 43.15 5.97
C ASN A 268 -19.07 43.76 7.39
N LEU A 269 -18.01 43.74 8.20
CA LEU A 269 -17.99 44.42 9.50
C LEU A 269 -17.78 45.93 9.31
N THR A 270 -18.32 46.76 10.20
CA THR A 270 -18.19 48.23 10.13
C THR A 270 -16.73 48.67 10.08
N PRO A 271 -16.36 49.72 9.32
CA PRO A 271 -14.97 50.19 9.26
C PRO A 271 -14.33 50.41 10.64
N GLY A 272 -13.17 49.79 10.88
CA GLY A 272 -12.50 49.69 12.19
C GLY A 272 -11.38 48.64 12.22
N ASN A 273 -10.71 48.44 13.37
CA ASN A 273 -9.62 47.47 13.54
C ASN A 273 -10.10 46.21 14.28
N TYR A 274 -9.75 45.02 13.77
CA TYR A 274 -10.16 43.71 14.28
C TYR A 274 -8.95 42.79 14.48
N LYS A 275 -8.98 41.89 15.47
CA LYS A 275 -7.93 40.88 15.66
C LYS A 275 -8.20 39.67 14.76
N VAL A 276 -7.19 39.22 14.04
CA VAL A 276 -7.22 37.98 13.24
C VAL A 276 -6.24 36.97 13.82
N ILE A 277 -6.66 35.72 13.94
CA ILE A 277 -5.83 34.59 14.37
C ILE A 277 -5.78 33.58 13.24
N ALA A 278 -4.61 33.01 12.97
CA ALA A 278 -4.45 31.90 12.04
C ALA A 278 -3.76 30.74 12.76
N SER A 279 -4.38 29.56 12.76
CA SER A 279 -3.92 28.37 13.47
C SER A 279 -3.63 27.23 12.50
N PHE A 280 -2.38 26.78 12.46
CA PHE A 280 -1.92 25.63 11.69
C PHE A 280 -1.93 24.36 12.55
N GLY A 281 -2.63 23.32 12.09
CA GLY A 281 -2.83 22.07 12.84
C GLY A 281 -1.61 21.15 12.92
N GLY A 282 -0.48 21.49 12.30
CA GLY A 282 0.70 20.63 12.19
C GLY A 282 0.60 19.60 11.05
N ASN A 283 1.71 18.96 10.71
CA ASN A 283 1.79 17.84 9.75
C ASN A 283 2.93 16.87 10.14
N TYR A 284 3.32 15.93 9.27
CA TYR A 284 4.43 15.00 9.58
C TYR A 284 5.80 15.70 9.72
N MET A 285 6.01 16.84 9.03
CA MET A 285 7.26 17.62 9.06
C MET A 285 7.30 18.66 10.19
N TYR A 286 6.15 19.18 10.60
CA TYR A 286 6.04 20.37 11.44
C TYR A 286 5.06 20.26 12.60
N TYR A 287 5.42 20.83 13.77
CA TYR A 287 4.51 20.97 14.92
C TYR A 287 3.39 22.01 14.67
N PRO A 288 2.24 21.91 15.36
CA PRO A 288 1.18 22.92 15.31
C PRO A 288 1.66 24.31 15.77
N PHE A 289 1.10 25.38 15.20
CA PHE A 289 1.49 26.76 15.51
C PHE A 289 0.34 27.75 15.31
N THR A 290 0.39 28.94 15.93
CA THR A 290 -0.64 29.98 15.77
C THR A 290 0.00 31.37 15.72
N VAL A 291 -0.52 32.24 14.86
CA VAL A 291 -0.06 33.64 14.70
C VAL A 291 -1.25 34.61 14.74
N ASN A 292 -1.03 35.81 15.28
CA ASN A 292 -2.02 36.88 15.37
C ASN A 292 -1.65 38.04 14.44
N SER A 293 -2.66 38.72 13.90
CA SER A 293 -2.52 39.96 13.14
C SER A 293 -3.72 40.90 13.37
N THR A 294 -3.66 42.10 12.78
CA THR A 294 -4.76 43.08 12.77
C THR A 294 -5.36 43.20 11.37
N LEU A 295 -6.69 43.18 11.28
CA LEU A 295 -7.46 43.53 10.08
C LEU A 295 -8.09 44.91 10.27
N THR A 296 -7.67 45.87 9.46
CA THR A 296 -8.26 47.21 9.37
C THR A 296 -9.27 47.24 8.22
N ILE A 297 -10.54 47.48 8.53
CA ILE A 297 -11.57 47.74 7.52
C ILE A 297 -11.68 49.25 7.32
N SER A 298 -11.41 49.74 6.12
CA SER A 298 -11.47 51.18 5.77
C SER A 298 -12.73 51.52 4.96
N LYS A 299 -13.14 52.80 4.98
CA LYS A 299 -14.28 53.28 4.19
C LYS A 299 -13.96 53.15 2.69
N ALA A 300 -14.97 52.81 1.89
CA ALA A 300 -14.81 52.81 0.44
C ALA A 300 -14.81 54.25 -0.09
N ASN A 301 -14.03 54.52 -1.13
CA ASN A 301 -14.09 55.79 -1.85
C ASN A 301 -15.38 55.82 -2.67
N SER A 302 -16.02 56.98 -2.75
CA SER A 302 -17.07 57.19 -3.75
C SER A 302 -16.48 57.87 -4.99
N SER A 303 -17.08 57.63 -6.14
CA SER A 303 -16.86 58.41 -7.33
C SER A 303 -18.19 58.95 -7.83
N ILE A 304 -18.27 60.27 -7.99
CA ILE A 304 -19.35 60.88 -8.76
C ILE A 304 -18.91 60.96 -10.21
N THR A 305 -19.61 60.24 -11.08
CA THR A 305 -19.52 60.49 -12.51
C THR A 305 -20.68 61.41 -12.90
N VAL A 306 -20.33 62.64 -13.26
CA VAL A 306 -21.27 63.60 -13.84
C VAL A 306 -21.16 63.50 -15.35
N LYS A 307 -22.28 63.34 -16.01
CA LYS A 307 -22.28 63.17 -17.46
C LYS A 307 -22.15 64.53 -18.15
N GLY A 308 -21.01 64.77 -18.77
CA GLY A 308 -20.82 65.86 -19.71
C GLY A 308 -21.70 65.67 -20.92
N MET A 309 -22.07 66.76 -21.56
CA MET A 309 -23.02 66.69 -22.64
C MET A 309 -22.75 67.75 -23.70
N GLU A 310 -22.45 67.36 -24.93
CA GLU A 310 -22.70 68.26 -26.03
C GLU A 310 -24.19 68.21 -26.32
N ASN A 311 -24.83 69.36 -26.32
CA ASN A 311 -26.24 69.40 -26.61
C ASN A 311 -26.56 70.68 -27.32
N LYS A 312 -27.58 70.65 -28.15
CA LYS A 312 -28.11 71.89 -28.67
C LYS A 312 -28.71 72.68 -27.54
N ALA A 313 -28.69 73.99 -27.70
CA ALA A 313 -29.68 74.79 -27.02
C ALA A 313 -31.09 74.23 -27.26
N GLY A 314 -31.85 74.07 -26.19
CA GLY A 314 -33.29 73.81 -26.23
C GLY A 314 -33.73 72.44 -25.82
N ASN A 315 -32.76 71.61 -25.46
CA ASN A 315 -33.01 70.27 -25.02
C ASN A 315 -33.23 70.25 -23.51
N THR A 316 -34.42 69.84 -23.05
CA THR A 316 -34.59 69.46 -21.65
C THR A 316 -33.92 68.14 -21.40
N THR A 317 -33.06 68.10 -20.40
CA THR A 317 -32.24 66.94 -20.13
C THR A 317 -32.16 66.69 -18.64
N TRP A 318 -31.84 65.45 -18.31
CA TRP A 318 -31.46 65.11 -16.96
C TRP A 318 -29.99 65.41 -16.76
N PHE A 319 -29.72 66.24 -15.76
CA PHE A 319 -28.41 66.30 -15.15
C PHE A 319 -28.33 65.12 -14.22
N GLU A 320 -27.48 64.19 -14.58
CA GLU A 320 -27.35 62.90 -13.92
C GLU A 320 -25.94 62.80 -13.36
N ALA A 321 -25.90 62.48 -12.08
CA ALA A 321 -24.71 62.10 -11.37
C ALA A 321 -24.94 60.69 -10.85
N ASN A 322 -24.10 59.77 -11.32
CA ASN A 322 -24.07 58.42 -10.80
C ASN A 322 -22.95 58.35 -9.78
N THR A 323 -23.34 58.02 -8.55
CA THR A 323 -22.43 57.75 -7.47
C THR A 323 -22.34 56.26 -7.29
N THR A 324 -21.12 55.79 -7.48
CA THR A 324 -20.75 54.45 -7.09
C THR A 324 -19.71 54.54 -6.01
N ASP A 325 -19.58 53.48 -5.23
CA ASP A 325 -18.32 53.23 -4.57
C ASP A 325 -17.24 52.93 -5.63
N GLU A 326 -16.01 52.86 -5.21
CA GLU A 326 -14.87 52.53 -6.06
C GLU A 326 -14.94 51.12 -6.69
N PHE A 327 -15.91 50.30 -6.30
CA PHE A 327 -16.17 48.97 -6.84
C PHE A 327 -17.32 48.99 -7.85
N GLY A 328 -17.89 50.16 -8.14
CA GLY A 328 -18.98 50.34 -9.09
C GLY A 328 -20.36 50.04 -8.51
N ASN A 329 -20.48 49.76 -7.20
CA ASN A 329 -21.76 49.54 -6.57
C ASN A 329 -22.48 50.86 -6.30
N PRO A 330 -23.80 50.92 -6.52
CA PRO A 330 -24.58 52.13 -6.30
C PRO A 330 -24.66 52.52 -4.81
N ILE A 331 -24.38 53.79 -4.50
CA ILE A 331 -24.47 54.31 -3.12
C ILE A 331 -25.85 54.93 -2.89
N ASN A 332 -26.70 54.31 -2.07
CA ASN A 332 -28.04 54.82 -1.75
C ASN A 332 -28.03 56.00 -0.75
N GLU A 333 -28.96 56.95 -0.90
CA GLU A 333 -29.22 58.07 0.01
C GLU A 333 -28.04 59.03 0.24
N MET A 334 -27.09 59.08 -0.69
CA MET A 334 -26.00 60.05 -0.68
C MET A 334 -26.48 61.37 -1.29
N ASN A 335 -26.26 62.49 -0.59
CA ASN A 335 -26.71 63.80 -1.06
C ASN A 335 -25.76 64.41 -2.11
N ILE A 336 -26.31 64.74 -3.29
CA ILE A 336 -25.57 65.27 -4.45
C ILE A 336 -26.10 66.64 -4.86
N THR A 337 -25.21 67.62 -4.99
CA THR A 337 -25.55 68.98 -5.42
C THR A 337 -25.01 69.25 -6.83
N PHE A 338 -25.82 69.80 -7.76
CA PHE A 338 -25.48 70.11 -9.15
C PHE A 338 -25.44 71.63 -9.44
N SER A 339 -24.49 72.03 -10.29
CA SER A 339 -24.29 73.41 -10.77
C SER A 339 -24.01 73.46 -12.27
N LEU A 340 -24.43 74.54 -12.96
CA LEU A 340 -24.03 74.87 -14.34
C LEU A 340 -23.10 76.09 -14.29
N ASN A 341 -21.83 75.93 -14.66
CA ASN A 341 -20.71 76.76 -14.20
C ASN A 341 -20.68 76.80 -12.66
N ASP A 342 -20.52 77.97 -12.05
CA ASP A 342 -20.53 78.15 -10.58
C ASP A 342 -21.94 78.32 -9.99
N MET A 343 -22.99 78.32 -10.82
CA MET A 343 -24.37 78.55 -10.36
C MET A 343 -25.04 77.22 -10.01
N VAL A 344 -25.41 77.05 -8.74
CA VAL A 344 -26.17 75.87 -8.28
C VAL A 344 -27.53 75.83 -8.95
N ILE A 345 -27.81 74.73 -9.65
CA ILE A 345 -29.10 74.48 -10.33
C ILE A 345 -30.03 73.57 -9.51
N GLY A 346 -29.50 72.88 -8.48
CA GLY A 346 -30.29 72.11 -7.52
C GLY A 346 -29.51 70.97 -6.86
N SER A 347 -30.12 70.25 -5.91
CA SER A 347 -29.55 69.04 -5.29
C SER A 347 -30.58 67.92 -5.17
N ASN A 348 -30.12 66.68 -5.05
CA ASN A 348 -30.98 65.51 -4.83
C ASN A 348 -30.20 64.37 -4.14
N LEU A 349 -30.93 63.51 -3.41
CA LEU A 349 -30.38 62.27 -2.86
C LEU A 349 -30.27 61.22 -3.96
N THR A 350 -29.24 60.38 -3.88
CA THR A 350 -29.14 59.20 -4.72
C THR A 350 -30.18 58.17 -4.28
N ASN A 351 -30.78 57.50 -5.26
CA ASN A 351 -31.68 56.38 -4.98
C ASN A 351 -30.88 55.07 -4.77
N ARG A 352 -31.59 53.94 -4.61
CA ARG A 352 -30.98 52.62 -4.41
C ARG A 352 -30.05 52.15 -5.53
N TYR A 353 -30.05 52.85 -6.68
CA TYR A 353 -29.17 52.62 -7.82
C TYR A 353 -28.03 53.66 -7.90
N GLY A 354 -27.77 54.42 -6.84
CA GLY A 354 -26.64 55.35 -6.77
C GLY A 354 -26.84 56.57 -7.65
N VAL A 355 -28.05 56.76 -8.19
CA VAL A 355 -28.30 57.77 -9.20
C VAL A 355 -29.00 58.96 -8.56
N ALA A 356 -28.36 60.12 -8.62
CA ALA A 356 -28.99 61.40 -8.39
C ALA A 356 -29.31 62.03 -9.75
N LYS A 357 -30.59 62.34 -9.96
CA LYS A 357 -31.08 62.99 -11.18
C LYS A 357 -31.75 64.30 -10.84
N LEU A 358 -31.38 65.31 -11.60
CA LEU A 358 -31.98 66.63 -11.58
C LEU A 358 -32.49 66.95 -12.99
N ASN A 359 -33.81 67.08 -13.17
CA ASN A 359 -34.37 67.42 -14.48
C ASN A 359 -34.17 68.91 -14.71
N TYR A 360 -33.55 69.30 -15.82
CA TYR A 360 -33.31 70.70 -16.08
C TYR A 360 -33.37 71.01 -17.57
N THR A 361 -34.12 72.07 -17.91
CA THR A 361 -34.26 72.47 -19.31
C THR A 361 -33.05 73.28 -19.76
N ILE A 362 -32.21 72.75 -20.67
CA ILE A 362 -31.16 73.55 -21.28
C ILE A 362 -31.85 74.58 -22.16
N PRO A 363 -31.76 75.88 -21.87
CA PRO A 363 -32.56 76.86 -22.57
C PRO A 363 -32.30 76.86 -24.09
N SER A 364 -33.35 76.83 -24.94
CA SER A 364 -33.28 76.86 -26.43
C SER A 364 -32.75 78.15 -27.02
N THR A 365 -32.75 79.15 -26.15
CA THR A 365 -32.23 80.49 -26.33
C THR A 365 -30.73 80.57 -26.09
N LEU A 366 -30.11 79.51 -25.56
CA LEU A 366 -28.66 79.49 -25.49
C LEU A 366 -28.09 79.46 -26.92
N TYR A 367 -27.04 80.23 -27.15
CA TYR A 367 -26.52 80.50 -28.49
C TYR A 367 -24.98 80.50 -28.49
N ASN A 368 -24.38 80.50 -27.28
CA ASN A 368 -22.95 80.42 -27.07
C ASN A 368 -22.47 78.98 -27.09
N LYS A 369 -21.26 78.74 -27.59
CA LYS A 369 -20.80 77.38 -27.87
C LYS A 369 -20.53 76.48 -26.64
N THR A 370 -20.32 76.93 -25.38
CA THR A 370 -20.01 76.04 -24.23
C THR A 370 -20.37 76.61 -22.84
N TYR A 371 -20.55 75.72 -21.84
CA TYR A 371 -20.90 75.91 -20.41
C TYR A 371 -20.35 74.72 -19.55
N ASP A 372 -20.09 74.86 -18.26
CA ASP A 372 -19.60 73.79 -17.36
C ASP A 372 -20.71 73.17 -16.50
N ILE A 373 -20.51 71.95 -15.98
CA ILE A 373 -21.43 71.20 -15.11
C ILE A 373 -20.63 70.64 -13.93
N ILE A 374 -21.05 70.88 -12.69
CA ILE A 374 -20.34 70.41 -11.49
C ILE A 374 -21.32 69.67 -10.56
N ALA A 375 -20.94 68.52 -10.02
CA ALA A 375 -21.68 67.87 -8.93
C ALA A 375 -20.80 67.40 -7.76
N THR A 376 -21.26 67.58 -6.52
CA THR A 376 -20.48 67.32 -5.29
C THR A 376 -21.26 66.57 -4.21
N SER A 377 -20.57 65.82 -3.34
CA SER A 377 -21.14 65.04 -2.22
C SER A 377 -20.32 65.13 -0.92
N SER A 378 -20.94 64.80 0.23
CA SER A 378 -20.29 64.73 1.56
C SER A 378 -20.03 63.29 2.04
N PRO A 379 -19.02 63.02 2.90
CA PRO A 379 -18.69 61.68 3.41
C PRO A 379 -19.76 61.05 4.33
N THR A 380 -19.87 59.71 4.35
CA THR A 380 -20.76 58.91 5.24
C THR A 380 -19.95 57.97 6.17
N PRO A 381 -20.58 57.18 7.09
CA PRO A 381 -19.86 56.21 7.94
C PRO A 381 -19.13 55.09 7.19
N THR A 382 -19.56 54.72 5.99
CA THR A 382 -18.98 53.62 5.21
C THR A 382 -18.33 54.05 3.90
N VAL A 383 -18.64 55.25 3.38
CA VAL A 383 -18.05 55.80 2.14
C VAL A 383 -17.52 57.22 2.28
N MET A 384 -16.45 57.58 1.56
CA MET A 384 -15.89 58.94 1.51
C MET A 384 -16.67 59.83 0.52
N GLY A 385 -16.66 61.16 0.68
CA GLY A 385 -17.29 62.12 -0.24
C GLY A 385 -16.44 62.38 -1.49
N SER A 386 -17.06 62.79 -2.59
CA SER A 386 -16.38 63.04 -3.87
C SER A 386 -17.07 64.11 -4.74
N THR A 387 -16.37 64.56 -5.78
CA THR A 387 -16.81 65.59 -6.74
C THR A 387 -16.63 65.07 -8.15
N GLY A 388 -17.58 65.38 -9.04
CA GLY A 388 -17.46 65.17 -10.48
C GLY A 388 -17.74 66.45 -11.25
N GLN A 389 -17.08 66.61 -12.39
CA GLN A 389 -17.25 67.76 -13.28
C GLN A 389 -17.42 67.30 -14.72
N ALA A 390 -18.09 68.13 -15.50
CA ALA A 390 -18.30 67.91 -16.92
C ALA A 390 -18.61 69.22 -17.65
N THR A 391 -18.81 69.19 -18.96
CA THR A 391 -19.06 70.39 -19.78
C THR A 391 -20.31 70.20 -20.64
N LEU A 392 -21.11 71.26 -20.78
CA LEU A 392 -22.19 71.43 -21.76
C LEU A 392 -21.72 72.23 -22.99
N LYS A 393 -21.63 71.63 -24.18
CA LYS A 393 -21.23 72.32 -25.43
C LYS A 393 -22.36 72.43 -26.45
N LEU A 394 -22.63 73.64 -26.94
CA LEU A 394 -23.60 73.94 -28.01
C LEU A 394 -22.92 74.00 -29.38
N LEU A 395 -23.49 73.32 -30.38
CA LEU A 395 -22.87 73.12 -31.69
C LEU A 395 -23.62 73.88 -32.80
N GLN A 396 -22.88 74.25 -33.87
CA GLN A 396 -23.45 74.82 -35.10
C GLN A 396 -23.96 73.68 -35.96
N LEU A 397 -25.24 73.73 -36.22
CA LEU A 397 -26.01 72.68 -36.83
C LEU A 397 -25.72 72.62 -38.32
N LYS A 398 -24.62 71.99 -38.73
CA LYS A 398 -24.30 71.78 -40.15
C LYS A 398 -25.50 71.31 -40.91
N THR A 399 -25.73 71.89 -42.09
CA THR A 399 -26.69 71.31 -43.01
C THR A 399 -25.98 70.48 -44.05
N LYS A 400 -26.61 69.37 -44.41
CA LYS A 400 -26.10 68.50 -45.45
C LYS A 400 -27.23 68.22 -46.40
N THR A 401 -27.06 68.67 -47.65
CA THR A 401 -27.95 68.35 -48.76
C THR A 401 -27.36 67.18 -49.51
N VAL A 402 -28.03 66.03 -49.42
CA VAL A 402 -27.56 64.81 -50.06
C VAL A 402 -28.50 64.44 -51.19
N VAL A 403 -27.96 64.48 -52.41
CA VAL A 403 -28.56 63.82 -53.57
C VAL A 403 -27.78 62.54 -53.82
N PRO A 404 -28.39 61.36 -53.65
CA PRO A 404 -27.67 60.10 -53.82
C PRO A 404 -27.25 59.86 -55.28
N ASN A 405 -26.06 59.30 -55.49
CA ASN A 405 -25.71 58.65 -56.77
C ASN A 405 -26.66 57.48 -56.99
N ILE A 406 -27.26 57.45 -58.17
CA ILE A 406 -28.22 56.44 -58.56
C ILE A 406 -27.55 55.56 -59.63
N SER A 407 -26.77 54.58 -59.17
CA SER A 407 -26.38 53.47 -60.03
C SER A 407 -27.36 52.33 -59.78
N THR A 408 -28.19 51.99 -60.76
CA THR A 408 -29.22 50.94 -60.62
C THR A 408 -28.97 49.81 -61.59
N ILE A 409 -29.52 48.63 -61.34
CA ILE A 409 -29.62 47.57 -62.35
C ILE A 409 -30.91 47.82 -63.18
N PRO A 410 -31.03 47.29 -64.42
CA PRO A 410 -32.22 47.51 -65.24
C PRO A 410 -33.53 47.17 -64.51
N ALA A 411 -34.64 47.86 -64.85
CA ALA A 411 -36.04 47.54 -64.47
C ALA A 411 -36.59 47.96 -63.07
N LYS A 412 -36.15 49.07 -62.47
CA LYS A 412 -36.55 49.44 -61.09
C LYS A 412 -37.04 50.90 -60.96
N SER A 413 -38.21 51.13 -60.35
CA SER A 413 -38.71 52.48 -60.00
C SER A 413 -37.90 53.11 -58.85
N ILE A 414 -37.62 54.41 -58.91
CA ILE A 414 -36.76 55.11 -57.94
C ILE A 414 -37.35 56.43 -57.45
N THR A 415 -36.97 56.83 -56.25
CA THR A 415 -37.32 58.14 -55.69
C THR A 415 -36.09 59.04 -55.73
N ILE A 416 -36.21 60.26 -56.27
CA ILE A 416 -35.14 61.26 -56.18
C ILE A 416 -35.42 62.17 -54.98
N THR A 417 -34.43 62.29 -54.10
CA THR A 417 -34.58 62.95 -52.81
C THR A 417 -33.37 63.80 -52.49
N ALA A 418 -33.62 64.86 -51.72
CA ALA A 418 -32.62 65.67 -51.07
C ALA A 418 -33.05 65.82 -49.61
N SER A 419 -32.28 65.26 -48.70
CA SER A 419 -32.46 65.46 -47.27
C SER A 419 -31.58 66.61 -46.82
N ILE A 420 -32.11 67.49 -45.97
CA ILE A 420 -31.45 68.66 -45.41
C ILE A 420 -31.70 68.68 -43.92
N VAL A 421 -30.83 68.00 -43.24
CA VAL A 421 -30.86 67.93 -41.79
C VAL A 421 -29.85 68.90 -41.24
N ASP A 422 -30.18 69.46 -40.09
CA ASP A 422 -29.16 70.05 -39.26
C ASP A 422 -28.32 68.90 -38.68
N GLU A 423 -27.18 69.19 -38.08
CA GLU A 423 -26.25 68.12 -37.72
C GLU A 423 -26.78 67.13 -36.67
N PHE A 424 -27.84 67.45 -35.92
CA PHE A 424 -28.43 66.47 -34.98
C PHE A 424 -29.73 65.88 -35.53
N ASN A 425 -29.84 65.81 -36.87
CA ASN A 425 -31.02 65.37 -37.58
C ASN A 425 -32.30 66.09 -37.17
N ASN A 426 -32.19 67.17 -36.39
CA ASN A 426 -33.33 68.03 -36.25
C ASN A 426 -33.43 68.67 -37.61
N SER A 427 -34.60 68.48 -38.17
CA SER A 427 -35.01 69.16 -39.35
C SER A 427 -34.55 70.59 -39.26
N VAL A 428 -33.75 71.02 -40.24
CA VAL A 428 -33.49 72.45 -40.33
C VAL A 428 -34.85 73.06 -40.58
N PRO A 429 -35.39 73.84 -39.64
CA PRO A 429 -36.82 74.14 -39.67
C PRO A 429 -37.16 75.16 -40.75
N LYS A 430 -36.16 75.66 -41.50
CA LYS A 430 -36.29 76.72 -42.49
C LYS A 430 -35.14 76.68 -43.49
N GLY A 431 -35.46 76.88 -44.77
CA GLY A 431 -34.53 76.94 -45.91
C GLY A 431 -35.22 76.44 -47.20
N LYS A 432 -34.52 76.36 -48.35
CA LYS A 432 -35.14 76.02 -49.65
C LYS A 432 -34.28 75.07 -50.50
N VAL A 433 -34.89 74.15 -51.30
CA VAL A 433 -34.19 73.21 -52.22
C VAL A 433 -34.70 73.18 -53.67
N THR A 434 -33.79 73.08 -54.65
CA THR A 434 -34.12 72.98 -56.10
C THR A 434 -33.51 71.74 -56.77
N PHE A 435 -34.28 70.88 -57.46
CA PHE A 435 -33.82 69.65 -58.19
C PHE A 435 -33.69 69.81 -59.71
N LYS A 436 -32.65 69.21 -60.32
CA LYS A 436 -32.36 69.27 -61.77
C LYS A 436 -31.86 67.92 -62.33
N LYS A 437 -32.21 67.57 -63.59
CA LYS A 437 -31.61 66.47 -64.37
C LYS A 437 -30.92 67.06 -65.59
N ASP A 438 -29.62 66.78 -65.76
CA ASP A 438 -28.80 67.30 -66.85
C ASP A 438 -28.98 68.83 -67.05
N ASN A 439 -28.94 69.57 -65.93
CA ASN A 439 -29.12 71.03 -65.80
C ASN A 439 -30.49 71.61 -66.18
N VAL A 440 -31.46 70.81 -66.64
CA VAL A 440 -32.84 71.25 -66.80
C VAL A 440 -33.57 71.08 -65.48
N THR A 441 -34.29 72.12 -65.05
CA THR A 441 -35.02 72.10 -63.77
C THR A 441 -36.15 71.10 -63.85
N ILE A 442 -36.21 70.24 -62.83
CA ILE A 442 -37.32 69.33 -62.63
C ILE A 442 -38.36 70.03 -61.74
N VAL A 443 -37.94 70.54 -60.56
CA VAL A 443 -38.83 71.18 -59.56
C VAL A 443 -38.04 71.92 -58.44
N THR A 444 -38.63 72.95 -57.79
CA THR A 444 -38.16 73.59 -56.53
C THR A 444 -39.18 73.42 -55.42
N VAL A 445 -38.73 73.13 -54.20
CA VAL A 445 -39.58 72.82 -53.05
C VAL A 445 -38.99 73.36 -51.73
N ASP A 446 -39.86 73.71 -50.78
CA ASP A 446 -39.44 74.19 -49.46
C ASP A 446 -38.86 73.04 -48.62
N VAL A 447 -37.90 73.38 -47.75
CA VAL A 447 -37.44 72.45 -46.72
C VAL A 447 -38.45 72.48 -45.59
N ASP A 448 -39.44 71.61 -45.72
CA ASP A 448 -40.33 71.28 -44.62
C ASP A 448 -39.70 70.14 -43.83
N ASN A 449 -39.50 70.42 -42.55
CA ASN A 449 -38.96 69.48 -41.60
C ASN A 449 -37.76 68.66 -42.13
N GLY A 450 -36.84 69.31 -42.84
CA GLY A 450 -35.55 68.76 -43.24
C GLY A 450 -35.53 67.82 -44.46
N TYR A 451 -36.58 67.78 -45.29
CA TYR A 451 -36.57 66.95 -46.51
C TYR A 451 -37.20 67.66 -47.72
N ALA A 452 -36.73 67.25 -48.90
CA ALA A 452 -37.28 67.54 -50.22
C ALA A 452 -37.34 66.21 -51.03
N LYS A 453 -38.51 65.81 -51.56
CA LYS A 453 -38.71 64.49 -52.22
C LYS A 453 -39.55 64.57 -53.50
N TYR A 454 -39.25 63.72 -54.49
CA TYR A 454 -39.98 63.58 -55.77
C TYR A 454 -39.85 62.16 -56.37
N GLN A 455 -40.90 61.57 -56.97
CA GLN A 455 -40.89 60.20 -57.54
C GLN A 455 -40.52 60.17 -59.05
N TYR A 456 -39.69 59.21 -59.50
CA TYR A 456 -39.13 59.16 -60.87
C TYR A 456 -38.97 57.72 -61.44
N GLU A 457 -39.62 57.36 -62.55
CA GLU A 457 -39.59 55.98 -63.12
C GLU A 457 -38.45 55.73 -64.15
N THR A 458 -37.78 54.56 -64.11
CA THR A 458 -36.64 54.16 -64.98
C THR A 458 -36.96 52.97 -65.93
N ASN A 459 -36.35 52.90 -67.12
CA ASN A 459 -36.60 51.89 -68.16
C ASN A 459 -35.58 50.72 -68.20
N TYR A 460 -35.89 49.63 -68.92
CA TYR A 460 -35.27 48.30 -68.85
C TYR A 460 -33.91 48.09 -69.56
N GLU A 461 -33.18 49.14 -69.96
CA GLU A 461 -31.91 49.00 -70.70
C GLU A 461 -30.73 49.70 -70.00
N THR A 462 -29.50 49.20 -70.25
CA THR A 462 -28.28 49.80 -69.69
C THR A 462 -28.01 51.18 -70.32
N THR A 463 -27.78 52.21 -69.51
CA THR A 463 -27.56 53.59 -69.98
C THR A 463 -26.11 54.08 -69.74
N PRO A 464 -25.54 54.91 -70.65
CA PRO A 464 -24.33 55.70 -70.35
C PRO A 464 -24.56 56.68 -69.17
N LEU A 465 -23.48 57.16 -68.55
CA LEU A 465 -23.50 57.98 -67.32
C LEU A 465 -24.14 59.38 -67.54
N SER A 466 -25.13 59.77 -66.71
CA SER A 466 -25.75 61.13 -66.65
C SER A 466 -25.82 61.69 -65.21
N TYR A 467 -26.42 62.87 -64.95
CA TYR A 467 -26.41 63.51 -63.61
C TYR A 467 -27.77 64.09 -63.12
N ILE A 468 -28.00 64.05 -61.80
CA ILE A 468 -29.10 64.69 -61.05
C ILE A 468 -28.50 65.60 -59.97
N SER A 469 -29.02 66.80 -59.72
CA SER A 469 -28.49 67.72 -58.70
C SER A 469 -29.56 68.43 -57.85
N ALA A 470 -29.20 68.87 -56.64
CA ALA A 470 -30.02 69.70 -55.75
C ALA A 470 -29.23 70.67 -54.84
N ASP A 471 -29.72 71.91 -54.67
CA ASP A 471 -29.02 73.00 -53.95
C ASP A 471 -29.84 73.57 -52.76
N TYR A 472 -29.23 73.80 -51.58
CA TYR A 472 -29.80 74.32 -50.29
C TYR A 472 -28.99 75.47 -49.61
N VAL A 473 -29.64 76.33 -48.80
CA VAL A 473 -29.03 77.54 -48.16
C VAL A 473 -29.53 77.79 -46.69
N GLY A 474 -28.63 78.09 -45.71
CA GLY A 474 -28.80 78.31 -44.23
C GLY A 474 -28.00 79.50 -43.52
N ASP A 475 -27.74 79.49 -42.17
CA ASP A 475 -27.11 80.48 -41.23
C ASP A 475 -25.96 79.99 -40.22
N TRP A 476 -25.52 80.77 -39.19
CA TRP A 476 -24.43 80.39 -38.22
C TRP A 476 -24.77 79.22 -37.27
N LYS A 477 -26.07 78.97 -37.05
CA LYS A 477 -26.59 77.81 -36.34
C LYS A 477 -26.93 76.72 -37.36
N TYR A 478 -27.13 77.02 -38.64
CA TYR A 478 -27.55 76.07 -39.68
C TYR A 478 -26.80 76.24 -41.02
N ASP A 479 -25.72 75.52 -41.36
CA ASP A 479 -24.88 75.80 -42.56
C ASP A 479 -25.57 75.78 -43.97
N ASN A 480 -24.93 76.22 -45.07
CA ASN A 480 -25.40 76.04 -46.48
C ASN A 480 -25.01 74.65 -47.03
N SER A 481 -25.71 74.11 -48.04
CA SER A 481 -25.25 72.86 -48.69
C SER A 481 -25.82 72.59 -50.09
N ASN A 482 -25.11 71.85 -50.94
CA ASN A 482 -25.67 71.30 -52.19
C ASN A 482 -25.24 69.84 -52.35
N GLY A 483 -25.89 69.13 -53.27
CA GLY A 483 -25.57 67.75 -53.59
C GLY A 483 -25.82 67.43 -55.05
N THR A 484 -24.92 66.68 -55.66
CA THR A 484 -25.12 66.08 -56.98
C THR A 484 -24.97 64.56 -56.91
N GLY A 485 -25.79 63.86 -57.68
CA GLY A 485 -25.77 62.42 -57.86
C GLY A 485 -25.57 62.07 -59.35
N THR A 486 -24.78 61.06 -59.62
CA THR A 486 -24.64 60.41 -60.94
C THR A 486 -25.79 59.43 -61.19
N TYR A 487 -26.10 59.14 -62.46
CA TYR A 487 -27.14 58.19 -62.85
C TYR A 487 -26.59 57.19 -63.90
N LYS A 488 -26.51 55.87 -63.60
CA LYS A 488 -25.90 54.82 -64.47
C LYS A 488 -26.50 53.41 -64.25
N VAL A 489 -26.40 52.49 -65.24
CA VAL A 489 -26.90 51.08 -65.13
C VAL A 489 -25.87 49.99 -65.60
N THR A 490 -25.39 49.03 -64.75
CA THR A 490 -24.27 48.03 -65.02
C THR A 490 -24.27 46.65 -64.24
N LYS A 491 -23.54 45.59 -64.69
CA LYS A 491 -23.36 44.20 -64.07
C LYS A 491 -22.10 44.03 -63.14
N LEU A 492 -22.06 43.05 -62.21
CA LEU A 492 -21.03 42.85 -61.12
C LEU A 492 -19.94 41.76 -61.39
N GLY A 493 -18.69 41.96 -60.94
CA GLY A 493 -17.56 40.98 -60.99
C GLY A 493 -17.51 39.92 -59.86
N THR A 494 -16.79 38.78 -60.00
CA THR A 494 -16.68 37.72 -58.96
C THR A 494 -15.26 37.16 -58.72
N THR A 495 -14.98 36.61 -57.53
CA THR A 495 -13.75 35.87 -57.13
C THR A 495 -14.11 34.54 -56.48
N ILE A 496 -13.38 33.46 -56.79
CA ILE A 496 -13.55 32.11 -56.19
C ILE A 496 -12.26 31.62 -55.53
N SER A 497 -12.38 30.92 -54.39
CA SER A 497 -11.26 30.23 -53.71
C SER A 497 -11.61 28.78 -53.35
N ALA A 498 -10.69 27.86 -53.62
CA ALA A 498 -10.81 26.43 -53.31
C ALA A 498 -9.93 26.03 -52.11
N SER A 499 -10.40 25.12 -51.26
CA SER A 499 -9.64 24.59 -50.11
C SER A 499 -8.63 23.50 -50.51
N SER A 500 -7.48 23.43 -49.84
CA SER A 500 -6.58 22.27 -49.87
C SER A 500 -7.11 21.16 -48.97
N ILE A 501 -6.85 19.89 -49.30
CA ILE A 501 -7.36 18.72 -48.57
C ILE A 501 -6.22 17.73 -48.29
N ASP A 502 -6.06 17.31 -47.03
CA ASP A 502 -5.25 16.14 -46.66
C ASP A 502 -6.19 14.93 -46.49
N ALA A 503 -5.84 13.77 -47.02
CA ALA A 503 -6.68 12.57 -46.99
C ALA A 503 -5.89 11.28 -46.77
N LYS A 504 -6.61 10.19 -46.46
CA LYS A 504 -6.06 8.84 -46.30
C LYS A 504 -6.59 7.93 -47.42
N PRO A 505 -5.89 6.84 -47.77
CA PRO A 505 -6.38 5.89 -48.77
C PRO A 505 -7.81 5.44 -48.45
N ASN A 506 -8.69 5.46 -49.46
CA ASN A 506 -10.09 5.01 -49.37
C ASN A 506 -11.01 5.84 -48.46
N SER A 507 -10.65 7.08 -48.09
CA SER A 507 -11.50 7.97 -47.28
C SER A 507 -12.53 8.77 -48.09
N ASP A 508 -13.68 9.09 -47.50
CA ASP A 508 -14.65 10.08 -48.01
C ASP A 508 -14.19 11.53 -47.73
N ILE A 509 -14.12 12.38 -48.74
CA ILE A 509 -13.70 13.78 -48.62
C ILE A 509 -14.77 14.78 -49.09
N LEU A 510 -14.68 16.02 -48.59
CA LEU A 510 -15.57 17.13 -48.96
C LEU A 510 -14.79 18.25 -49.65
N PHE A 511 -15.05 18.46 -50.94
CA PHE A 511 -14.57 19.62 -51.67
C PHE A 511 -15.45 20.83 -51.39
N SER A 512 -14.83 21.99 -51.11
CA SER A 512 -15.54 23.26 -50.92
C SER A 512 -14.87 24.41 -51.64
N ALA A 513 -15.69 25.31 -52.19
CA ALA A 513 -15.26 26.58 -52.77
C ALA A 513 -16.15 27.72 -52.27
N ARG A 514 -15.54 28.89 -52.06
CA ARG A 514 -16.22 30.13 -51.65
C ARG A 514 -16.18 31.15 -52.78
N ILE A 515 -17.31 31.77 -53.07
CA ILE A 515 -17.49 32.74 -54.16
C ILE A 515 -18.01 34.06 -53.56
N THR A 516 -17.27 35.13 -53.80
CA THR A 516 -17.68 36.49 -53.44
C THR A 516 -17.74 37.36 -54.68
N ASP A 517 -18.65 38.34 -54.69
CA ASP A 517 -18.62 39.39 -55.71
C ASP A 517 -17.46 40.37 -55.44
N GLU A 518 -17.25 41.31 -56.36
CA GLU A 518 -16.21 42.35 -56.25
C GLU A 518 -16.38 43.26 -55.01
N THR A 519 -17.54 43.22 -54.34
CA THR A 519 -17.82 43.92 -53.08
C THR A 519 -17.66 43.04 -51.83
N GLN A 520 -17.11 41.83 -52.00
CA GLN A 520 -16.93 40.81 -50.95
C GLN A 520 -18.24 40.20 -50.42
N ASN A 521 -19.39 40.48 -51.05
CA ASN A 521 -20.66 39.87 -50.67
C ASN A 521 -20.81 38.47 -51.28
N HIS A 522 -21.61 37.63 -50.63
CA HIS A 522 -21.86 36.26 -51.09
C HIS A 522 -22.68 36.26 -52.37
N VAL A 523 -22.15 35.66 -53.44
CA VAL A 523 -22.88 35.45 -54.69
C VAL A 523 -24.11 34.56 -54.45
N THR A 524 -25.25 34.93 -55.03
CA THR A 524 -26.57 34.35 -54.70
C THR A 524 -27.15 33.41 -55.76
N GLU A 525 -26.58 33.38 -56.96
CA GLU A 525 -26.99 32.51 -58.08
C GLU A 525 -25.78 32.13 -58.95
N GLY A 526 -25.91 31.10 -59.80
CA GLY A 526 -24.83 30.57 -60.66
C GLY A 526 -24.26 29.24 -60.16
N ASN A 527 -23.38 28.62 -60.96
CA ASN A 527 -22.91 27.24 -60.76
C ASN A 527 -21.38 27.14 -60.70
N VAL A 528 -20.85 26.23 -59.87
CA VAL A 528 -19.41 25.89 -59.78
C VAL A 528 -19.14 24.46 -60.19
N THR A 529 -18.11 24.25 -61.00
CA THR A 529 -17.62 22.92 -61.41
C THR A 529 -16.32 22.56 -60.69
N PHE A 530 -16.25 21.39 -60.05
CA PHE A 530 -15.05 20.86 -59.38
C PHE A 530 -14.36 19.80 -60.25
N THR A 531 -13.03 19.86 -60.34
CA THR A 531 -12.17 18.92 -61.11
C THR A 531 -11.01 18.45 -60.23
N LEU A 532 -10.70 17.15 -60.23
CA LEU A 532 -9.56 16.55 -59.51
C LEU A 532 -8.68 15.76 -60.49
N ALA A 533 -7.38 16.04 -60.51
CA ALA A 533 -6.39 15.44 -61.41
C ALA A 533 -6.82 15.47 -62.90
N GLY A 534 -7.50 16.55 -63.32
CA GLY A 534 -7.99 16.74 -64.69
C GLY A 534 -9.34 16.09 -64.99
N LYS A 535 -9.93 15.31 -64.07
CA LYS A 535 -11.26 14.71 -64.21
C LYS A 535 -12.33 15.55 -63.51
N VAL A 536 -13.39 15.91 -64.22
CA VAL A 536 -14.54 16.64 -63.65
C VAL A 536 -15.27 15.72 -62.66
N LEU A 537 -15.43 16.18 -61.42
CA LEU A 537 -16.11 15.46 -60.35
C LEU A 537 -17.61 15.76 -60.30
N GLY A 538 -18.00 16.99 -60.62
CA GLY A 538 -19.41 17.43 -60.66
C GLY A 538 -19.57 18.94 -60.64
N THR A 539 -20.80 19.41 -60.92
CA THR A 539 -21.21 20.82 -60.89
C THR A 539 -22.29 21.01 -59.83
N VAL A 540 -22.15 22.05 -58.99
CA VAL A 540 -23.09 22.36 -57.90
C VAL A 540 -23.50 23.83 -57.93
N GLU A 541 -24.74 24.11 -57.54
CA GLU A 541 -25.25 25.48 -57.46
C GLU A 541 -24.60 26.26 -56.30
N VAL A 542 -24.40 27.56 -56.50
CA VAL A 542 -23.92 28.46 -55.46
C VAL A 542 -25.09 28.87 -54.56
N SER A 543 -24.99 28.55 -53.27
CA SER A 543 -25.96 29.01 -52.25
C SER A 543 -25.24 29.80 -51.17
N LYS A 544 -25.64 31.07 -50.98
CA LYS A 544 -24.99 32.02 -50.05
C LYS A 544 -23.46 32.02 -50.21
N GLY A 545 -22.97 32.10 -51.44
CA GLY A 545 -21.53 32.17 -51.77
C GLY A 545 -20.72 30.92 -51.45
N ASN A 546 -21.36 29.75 -51.28
CA ASN A 546 -20.68 28.47 -51.04
C ASN A 546 -21.13 27.41 -52.05
N ALA A 547 -20.16 26.58 -52.46
CA ALA A 547 -20.34 25.39 -53.30
C ALA A 547 -19.62 24.21 -52.62
N ARG A 548 -20.30 23.06 -52.45
CA ARG A 548 -19.77 21.88 -51.73
C ARG A 548 -20.10 20.57 -52.45
N LEU A 549 -19.13 19.67 -52.58
CA LEU A 549 -19.26 18.36 -53.24
C LEU A 549 -18.56 17.27 -52.40
N ARG A 550 -19.28 16.20 -52.04
CA ARG A 550 -18.69 15.00 -51.39
C ARG A 550 -18.16 14.03 -52.44
N PHE A 551 -17.02 13.39 -52.18
CA PHE A 551 -16.39 12.44 -53.09
C PHE A 551 -15.60 11.38 -52.31
N ASN A 552 -15.70 10.11 -52.73
CA ASN A 552 -14.94 9.01 -52.15
C ASN A 552 -13.65 8.77 -52.95
N LEU A 553 -12.51 8.58 -52.25
CA LEU A 553 -11.19 8.39 -52.85
C LEU A 553 -10.84 6.95 -53.26
N ASP A 554 -11.82 6.05 -53.40
CA ASP A 554 -11.65 4.69 -53.92
C ASP A 554 -10.80 4.74 -55.21
N SER A 555 -9.56 4.21 -55.15
CA SER A 555 -8.52 4.21 -56.20
C SER A 555 -7.47 5.34 -56.21
N TYR A 556 -7.41 6.23 -55.22
CA TYR A 556 -6.35 7.23 -55.08
C TYR A 556 -5.30 6.79 -54.04
N GLY A 557 -4.14 6.31 -54.51
CA GLY A 557 -3.01 5.92 -53.66
C GLY A 557 -2.19 7.11 -53.14
N VAL A 558 -1.16 6.83 -52.34
CA VAL A 558 -0.27 7.85 -51.75
C VAL A 558 0.32 8.77 -52.83
N GLY A 559 0.13 10.09 -52.68
CA GLY A 559 0.58 11.08 -53.67
C GLY A 559 -0.13 12.44 -53.56
N GLU A 560 0.27 13.40 -54.40
CA GLU A 560 -0.34 14.73 -54.50
C GLU A 560 -1.15 14.88 -55.81
N TYR A 561 -2.38 15.39 -55.70
CA TYR A 561 -3.34 15.55 -56.80
C TYR A 561 -3.84 17.00 -56.88
N ARG A 562 -4.07 17.53 -58.09
CA ARG A 562 -4.50 18.93 -58.29
C ARG A 562 -6.02 19.08 -58.33
N ILE A 563 -6.56 20.03 -57.58
CA ILE A 563 -7.96 20.45 -57.52
C ILE A 563 -8.15 21.72 -58.37
N LYS A 564 -9.23 21.81 -59.16
CA LYS A 564 -9.64 23.02 -59.90
C LYS A 564 -11.13 23.31 -59.71
N CYS A 565 -11.50 24.59 -59.55
CA CYS A 565 -12.88 25.06 -59.39
C CYS A 565 -13.16 26.22 -60.35
N ASP A 566 -14.25 26.12 -61.12
CA ASP A 566 -14.66 27.14 -62.12
C ASP A 566 -16.11 27.61 -61.85
N TYR A 567 -16.34 28.93 -61.72
CA TYR A 567 -17.64 29.59 -61.55
C TYR A 567 -18.08 30.31 -62.84
N HIS A 568 -19.29 30.03 -63.32
CA HIS A 568 -19.75 30.35 -64.70
C HIS A 568 -20.54 31.65 -64.89
N GLY A 569 -20.70 32.50 -63.86
CA GLY A 569 -21.41 33.79 -63.96
C GLY A 569 -22.95 33.70 -64.05
N SER A 570 -23.63 34.85 -64.23
CA SER A 570 -25.09 34.98 -64.33
C SER A 570 -25.56 36.23 -65.12
N LYS A 571 -26.87 36.52 -65.14
CA LYS A 571 -27.42 37.75 -65.75
C LYS A 571 -26.97 39.02 -65.01
N ILE A 572 -26.55 38.90 -63.75
CA ILE A 572 -26.14 39.97 -62.84
C ILE A 572 -24.63 39.90 -62.51
N TYR A 573 -24.00 38.72 -62.56
CA TYR A 573 -22.60 38.45 -62.15
C TYR A 573 -21.67 37.93 -63.28
N LYS A 574 -20.37 38.22 -63.25
CA LYS A 574 -19.33 37.70 -64.18
C LYS A 574 -18.67 36.38 -63.69
N GLU A 575 -18.00 35.63 -64.56
CA GLU A 575 -17.31 34.33 -64.30
C GLU A 575 -15.95 34.45 -63.54
N SER A 576 -15.47 33.37 -62.87
CA SER A 576 -14.16 33.30 -62.17
C SER A 576 -13.64 31.86 -61.94
N SER A 577 -12.32 31.63 -61.71
CA SER A 577 -11.71 30.28 -61.51
C SER A 577 -10.55 30.22 -60.50
N ASN A 578 -10.26 29.04 -59.90
CA ASN A 578 -9.15 28.82 -58.94
C ASN A 578 -8.63 27.36 -58.91
N THR A 579 -7.39 27.12 -58.45
CA THR A 579 -6.78 25.77 -58.29
C THR A 579 -6.07 25.56 -56.95
N ASN A 580 -6.09 24.34 -56.39
CA ASN A 580 -5.42 23.95 -55.14
C ASN A 580 -4.97 22.45 -55.14
N THR A 581 -4.51 21.86 -54.02
CA THR A 581 -3.99 20.46 -53.94
C THR A 581 -4.74 19.54 -52.95
N LEU A 582 -4.74 18.23 -53.26
CA LEU A 582 -5.15 17.10 -52.41
C LEU A 582 -3.92 16.21 -52.15
N THR A 583 -3.57 15.94 -50.89
CA THR A 583 -2.43 15.06 -50.53
C THR A 583 -2.91 13.82 -49.79
N VAL A 584 -2.57 12.62 -50.30
CA VAL A 584 -2.94 11.33 -49.71
C VAL A 584 -1.72 10.70 -49.00
N LYS A 585 -1.82 10.37 -47.70
CA LYS A 585 -0.73 9.81 -46.87
C LYS A 585 -1.14 8.47 -46.22
N ARG A 586 -0.17 7.59 -45.89
CA ARG A 586 -0.44 6.33 -45.14
C ARG A 586 -0.98 6.60 -43.74
N TYR A 587 -1.60 5.58 -43.13
CA TYR A 587 -1.97 5.58 -41.72
C TYR A 587 -0.74 5.43 -40.83
N GLU A 588 -0.51 6.36 -39.91
CA GLU A 588 0.53 6.22 -38.90
C GLU A 588 0.10 5.14 -37.90
N THR A 589 0.98 4.16 -37.61
CA THR A 589 0.70 3.14 -36.61
C THR A 589 1.29 3.52 -35.26
N THR A 590 0.58 3.20 -34.19
CA THR A 590 1.04 3.32 -32.81
C THR A 590 1.07 1.94 -32.18
N ILE A 591 2.25 1.54 -31.71
CA ILE A 591 2.43 0.32 -30.92
C ILE A 591 2.36 0.69 -29.44
N LYS A 592 1.60 -0.08 -28.67
CA LYS A 592 1.54 -0.01 -27.21
C LYS A 592 1.91 -1.37 -26.61
N GLY A 593 2.90 -1.36 -25.73
CA GLY A 593 3.26 -2.49 -24.90
C GLY A 593 3.23 -2.11 -23.43
N SER A 594 3.91 -2.91 -22.61
CA SER A 594 4.13 -2.62 -21.20
C SER A 594 5.47 -3.19 -20.75
N PRO A 595 6.03 -2.75 -19.60
CA PRO A 595 7.16 -3.42 -18.99
C PRO A 595 6.85 -4.88 -18.72
N ILE A 596 7.80 -5.77 -18.96
CA ILE A 596 7.64 -7.21 -18.76
C ILE A 596 8.52 -7.64 -17.59
N ASN A 597 7.95 -8.39 -16.65
CA ASN A 597 8.71 -9.11 -15.64
C ASN A 597 8.84 -10.56 -16.09
N ALA A 598 10.07 -11.06 -16.16
CA ALA A 598 10.33 -12.44 -16.55
C ALA A 598 11.33 -13.09 -15.60
N VAL A 599 11.30 -14.42 -15.53
CA VAL A 599 12.24 -15.21 -14.73
C VAL A 599 13.28 -15.81 -15.65
N VAL A 600 14.55 -15.73 -15.28
CA VAL A 600 15.63 -16.32 -16.06
C VAL A 600 15.43 -17.84 -16.24
N GLY A 601 15.68 -18.35 -17.45
CA GLY A 601 15.47 -19.76 -17.79
C GLY A 601 14.03 -20.13 -18.14
N ASN A 602 13.05 -19.24 -17.90
CA ASN A 602 11.66 -19.46 -18.29
C ASN A 602 11.33 -18.79 -19.63
N THR A 603 10.30 -19.31 -20.29
CA THR A 603 9.70 -18.66 -21.47
C THR A 603 8.72 -17.58 -21.01
N THR A 604 8.86 -16.37 -21.56
CA THR A 604 7.92 -15.25 -21.36
C THR A 604 7.31 -14.84 -22.69
N THR A 605 6.10 -14.28 -22.68
CA THR A 605 5.43 -13.81 -23.90
C THR A 605 5.49 -12.28 -23.98
N ILE A 606 6.05 -11.75 -25.06
CA ILE A 606 6.01 -10.30 -25.35
C ILE A 606 4.79 -10.04 -26.22
N THR A 607 3.80 -9.30 -25.70
CA THR A 607 2.57 -8.96 -26.41
C THR A 607 2.46 -7.46 -26.63
N LEU A 608 2.09 -7.06 -27.85
CA LEU A 608 1.97 -5.68 -28.27
C LEU A 608 0.60 -5.44 -28.91
N ASN A 609 0.03 -4.28 -28.62
CA ASN A 609 -1.18 -3.78 -29.27
C ASN A 609 -0.80 -2.74 -30.33
N ILE A 610 -1.34 -2.85 -31.54
CA ILE A 610 -1.05 -2.00 -32.67
C ILE A 610 -2.36 -1.37 -33.14
N MET A 611 -2.43 -0.05 -33.05
CA MET A 611 -3.55 0.75 -33.55
C MET A 611 -3.06 1.71 -34.63
N ASP A 612 -3.95 2.17 -35.48
CA ASP A 612 -3.68 3.32 -36.34
C ASP A 612 -3.91 4.67 -35.61
N GLU A 613 -3.62 5.78 -36.28
CA GLU A 613 -3.82 7.14 -35.76
C GLU A 613 -5.29 7.49 -35.48
N GLU A 614 -6.24 6.75 -36.08
CA GLU A 614 -7.69 6.86 -35.84
C GLU A 614 -8.17 5.96 -34.69
N LYS A 615 -7.24 5.22 -34.06
CA LYS A 615 -7.45 4.29 -32.94
C LYS A 615 -8.19 3.00 -33.31
N TYR A 616 -8.23 2.62 -34.58
CA TYR A 616 -8.69 1.30 -34.99
C TYR A 616 -7.57 0.27 -34.88
N ASN A 617 -7.94 -1.00 -34.66
CA ASN A 617 -7.00 -2.11 -34.61
C ASN A 617 -6.41 -2.37 -36.00
N VAL A 618 -5.08 -2.43 -36.09
CA VAL A 618 -4.39 -2.84 -37.31
C VAL A 618 -4.62 -4.35 -37.52
N ASN A 619 -5.18 -4.73 -38.67
CA ASN A 619 -5.65 -6.11 -38.90
C ASN A 619 -4.71 -6.98 -39.75
N GLU A 620 -3.65 -6.39 -40.31
CA GLU A 620 -2.65 -7.09 -41.13
C GLU A 620 -1.26 -6.46 -40.94
N GLY A 621 -0.19 -7.20 -41.24
CA GLY A 621 1.20 -6.74 -41.11
C GLY A 621 2.07 -7.62 -40.23
N ILE A 622 3.35 -7.27 -40.10
CA ILE A 622 4.38 -8.04 -39.38
C ILE A 622 5.10 -7.12 -38.38
N VAL A 623 5.34 -7.63 -37.17
CA VAL A 623 6.18 -6.99 -36.14
C VAL A 623 7.46 -7.79 -35.93
N ASN A 624 8.61 -7.12 -36.00
CA ASN A 624 9.92 -7.69 -35.67
C ASN A 624 10.28 -7.38 -34.20
N TYR A 625 10.70 -8.37 -33.43
CA TYR A 625 11.01 -8.26 -32.01
C TYR A 625 12.50 -8.43 -31.73
N TYR A 626 12.99 -7.67 -30.75
CA TYR A 626 14.38 -7.66 -30.35
C TYR A 626 14.51 -7.49 -28.83
N VAL A 627 15.51 -8.12 -28.23
CA VAL A 627 15.88 -7.94 -26.82
C VAL A 627 17.34 -7.51 -26.76
N ASN A 628 17.60 -6.35 -26.17
CA ASN A 628 18.92 -5.74 -26.03
C ASN A 628 19.74 -5.73 -27.35
N ASN A 629 19.11 -5.29 -28.43
CA ASN A 629 19.66 -5.21 -29.80
C ASN A 629 19.90 -6.55 -30.50
N GLU A 630 19.45 -7.67 -29.93
CA GLU A 630 19.47 -8.98 -30.57
C GLU A 630 18.08 -9.31 -31.13
N PHE A 631 18.01 -9.72 -32.39
CA PHE A 631 16.75 -10.11 -33.04
C PHE A 631 16.28 -11.46 -32.49
N ILE A 632 15.03 -11.51 -31.99
CA ILE A 632 14.46 -12.71 -31.37
C ILE A 632 13.35 -13.37 -32.22
N GLY A 633 12.85 -12.68 -33.26
CA GLY A 633 11.90 -13.23 -34.23
C GLY A 633 10.85 -12.22 -34.70
N SER A 634 9.90 -12.69 -35.51
CA SER A 634 8.80 -11.89 -36.07
C SER A 634 7.45 -12.55 -35.83
N ALA A 635 6.40 -11.76 -35.63
CA ALA A 635 5.03 -12.24 -35.50
C ALA A 635 4.05 -11.40 -36.33
N ASN A 636 2.97 -12.02 -36.81
CA ASN A 636 1.92 -11.33 -37.55
C ASN A 636 1.07 -10.46 -36.61
N VAL A 637 0.46 -9.42 -37.16
CA VAL A 637 -0.58 -8.65 -36.47
C VAL A 637 -1.95 -9.22 -36.85
N SER A 638 -2.77 -9.52 -35.85
CA SER A 638 -4.16 -9.95 -36.03
C SER A 638 -5.05 -9.24 -35.01
N ASN A 639 -6.09 -8.55 -35.49
CA ASN A 639 -7.01 -7.76 -34.66
C ASN A 639 -6.28 -6.83 -33.68
N GLY A 640 -5.25 -6.13 -34.17
CA GLY A 640 -4.47 -5.18 -33.38
C GLY A 640 -3.51 -5.81 -32.39
N VAL A 641 -3.28 -7.13 -32.40
CA VAL A 641 -2.37 -7.79 -31.46
C VAL A 641 -1.26 -8.55 -32.18
N SER A 642 -0.04 -8.48 -31.65
CA SER A 642 1.09 -9.33 -32.05
C SER A 642 1.84 -9.83 -30.81
N SER A 643 2.25 -11.11 -30.82
CA SER A 643 2.92 -11.74 -29.67
C SER A 643 4.04 -12.70 -30.09
N ILE A 644 5.12 -12.75 -29.31
CA ILE A 644 6.22 -13.72 -29.47
C ILE A 644 6.60 -14.37 -28.14
N GLU A 645 6.93 -15.66 -28.16
CA GLU A 645 7.52 -16.37 -27.03
C GLU A 645 9.04 -16.19 -26.99
N TYR A 646 9.58 -15.87 -25.82
CA TYR A 646 10.99 -15.59 -25.61
C TYR A 646 11.53 -16.37 -24.40
N LEU A 647 12.44 -17.31 -24.65
CA LEU A 647 13.19 -18.02 -23.60
C LEU A 647 14.27 -17.09 -23.05
N VAL A 648 14.17 -16.71 -21.77
CA VAL A 648 15.08 -15.73 -21.17
C VAL A 648 16.44 -16.37 -20.83
N PRO A 649 17.55 -15.94 -21.45
CA PRO A 649 18.87 -16.56 -21.26
C PRO A 649 19.55 -16.11 -19.96
N ASN A 650 20.45 -16.96 -19.44
CA ASN A 650 21.22 -16.71 -18.20
C ASN A 650 21.98 -15.37 -18.19
N LYS A 651 22.44 -14.89 -19.37
CA LYS A 651 23.19 -13.63 -19.48
C LYS A 651 22.41 -12.39 -18.98
N TYR A 652 21.09 -12.50 -18.85
CA TYR A 652 20.22 -11.43 -18.35
C TYR A 652 19.77 -11.61 -16.91
N ASP A 653 20.26 -12.62 -16.17
CA ASP A 653 19.87 -12.83 -14.78
C ASP A 653 20.10 -11.59 -13.90
N GLY A 654 19.08 -11.20 -13.13
CA GLY A 654 19.07 -10.01 -12.28
C GLY A 654 19.17 -8.66 -13.00
N LYS A 655 19.03 -8.61 -14.34
CA LYS A 655 19.20 -7.38 -15.13
C LYS A 655 17.87 -6.82 -15.63
N ILE A 656 17.86 -5.50 -15.81
CA ILE A 656 16.83 -4.81 -16.59
C ILE A 656 17.41 -4.59 -17.98
N VAL A 657 16.81 -5.22 -18.99
CA VAL A 657 17.18 -5.04 -20.40
C VAL A 657 16.05 -4.35 -21.16
N LYS A 658 16.35 -3.78 -22.33
CA LYS A 658 15.32 -3.23 -23.20
C LYS A 658 14.85 -4.28 -24.19
N TYR A 659 13.55 -4.37 -24.42
CA TYR A 659 13.05 -4.96 -25.64
C TYR A 659 12.57 -3.84 -26.57
N TYR A 660 12.68 -4.07 -27.88
CA TYR A 660 12.09 -3.19 -28.86
C TYR A 660 11.44 -3.99 -29.96
N ALA A 661 10.43 -3.39 -30.57
CA ALA A 661 9.68 -3.98 -31.65
C ALA A 661 9.43 -2.96 -32.75
N THR A 662 9.43 -3.41 -34.00
CA THR A 662 9.17 -2.56 -35.16
C THR A 662 8.06 -3.17 -36.02
N TYR A 663 7.00 -2.40 -36.25
CA TYR A 663 5.98 -2.72 -37.23
C TYR A 663 6.52 -2.39 -38.62
N VAL A 664 6.44 -3.36 -39.53
CA VAL A 664 6.98 -3.24 -40.89
C VAL A 664 5.99 -2.47 -41.77
N LYS A 665 6.46 -1.38 -42.39
CA LYS A 665 5.71 -0.56 -43.35
C LYS A 665 5.06 -1.40 -44.45
N ASN A 666 3.83 -1.05 -44.84
CA ASN A 666 3.14 -1.61 -46.01
C ASN A 666 2.40 -0.51 -46.82
N ASP A 667 1.48 -0.88 -47.70
CA ASP A 667 0.77 0.04 -48.60
C ASP A 667 -0.26 0.94 -47.88
N ILE A 668 -0.76 0.50 -46.72
CA ILE A 668 -1.81 1.18 -45.94
C ILE A 668 -1.20 1.89 -44.73
N TYR A 669 -0.24 1.25 -44.05
CA TYR A 669 0.32 1.64 -42.77
C TYR A 669 1.81 1.97 -42.85
N GLU A 670 2.23 3.06 -42.22
CA GLU A 670 3.64 3.45 -42.09
C GLU A 670 4.36 2.62 -41.01
N SER A 671 5.69 2.57 -41.00
CA SER A 671 6.43 1.85 -39.96
C SER A 671 6.39 2.60 -38.62
N SER A 672 6.23 1.86 -37.52
CA SER A 672 6.35 2.41 -36.16
C SER A 672 7.23 1.53 -35.28
N SER A 673 7.85 2.10 -34.25
CA SER A 673 8.67 1.36 -33.29
C SER A 673 8.16 1.53 -31.86
N TYR A 674 8.45 0.54 -31.04
CA TYR A 674 8.17 0.53 -29.61
C TYR A 674 9.41 0.06 -28.86
N THR A 675 9.68 0.64 -27.70
CA THR A 675 10.70 0.13 -26.80
C THR A 675 10.22 0.25 -25.36
N ASP A 676 10.52 -0.79 -24.58
CA ASP A 676 10.21 -0.82 -23.15
C ASP A 676 11.19 -1.78 -22.46
N THR A 677 11.00 -1.98 -21.16
CA THR A 677 11.88 -2.74 -20.29
C THR A 677 11.39 -4.17 -20.08
N LEU A 678 12.35 -5.08 -20.05
CA LEU A 678 12.22 -6.46 -19.60
C LEU A 678 13.07 -6.60 -18.34
N THR A 679 12.40 -6.65 -17.19
CA THR A 679 13.02 -6.88 -15.89
C THR A 679 13.14 -8.38 -15.68
N VAL A 680 14.37 -8.89 -15.62
CA VAL A 680 14.64 -10.31 -15.44
C VAL A 680 14.99 -10.58 -13.98
N SER A 681 14.12 -11.32 -13.29
CA SER A 681 14.34 -11.77 -11.92
C SER A 681 15.05 -13.12 -11.88
N HIS A 682 15.81 -13.33 -10.81
CA HIS A 682 16.38 -14.62 -10.44
C HIS A 682 15.32 -15.72 -10.29
N GLN A 683 15.77 -16.98 -10.37
CA GLN A 683 14.91 -18.12 -10.11
C GLN A 683 14.41 -18.14 -8.65
N LYS A 684 13.22 -18.69 -8.43
CA LYS A 684 12.66 -18.88 -7.08
C LYS A 684 13.23 -20.12 -6.39
N ILE A 685 13.66 -21.10 -7.17
CA ILE A 685 14.26 -22.34 -6.68
C ILE A 685 15.58 -22.50 -7.41
N VAL A 686 16.65 -22.74 -6.64
CA VAL A 686 17.97 -23.07 -7.18
C VAL A 686 18.56 -24.25 -6.40
N TYR A 687 19.44 -24.99 -7.04
CA TYR A 687 20.09 -26.17 -6.51
C TYR A 687 21.59 -25.94 -6.40
N VAL A 688 22.21 -26.45 -5.35
CA VAL A 688 23.65 -26.39 -5.12
C VAL A 688 24.17 -27.81 -4.89
N SER A 689 25.29 -28.12 -5.51
CA SER A 689 26.00 -29.40 -5.36
C SER A 689 27.51 -29.14 -5.28
N PRO A 690 28.29 -29.91 -4.50
CA PRO A 690 29.75 -29.75 -4.47
C PRO A 690 30.42 -29.97 -5.83
N SER A 691 29.75 -30.71 -6.74
CA SER A 691 30.19 -30.95 -8.11
C SER A 691 29.56 -30.02 -9.15
N GLY A 692 28.77 -29.02 -8.71
CA GLY A 692 28.09 -28.06 -9.59
C GLY A 692 29.03 -27.01 -10.20
N SER A 693 28.44 -26.01 -10.86
CA SER A 693 29.16 -24.89 -11.47
C SER A 693 28.42 -23.57 -11.27
N ASP A 694 29.10 -22.50 -10.84
CA ASP A 694 28.52 -21.16 -10.66
C ASP A 694 28.41 -20.38 -12.00
N SER A 695 28.46 -21.07 -13.14
CA SER A 695 28.35 -20.50 -14.49
C SER A 695 27.07 -20.91 -15.23
N ASN A 696 26.22 -21.71 -14.60
CA ASN A 696 24.95 -22.20 -15.14
C ASN A 696 23.76 -21.45 -14.51
N LEU A 697 22.56 -22.01 -14.59
CA LEU A 697 21.32 -21.41 -14.06
C LEU A 697 21.00 -21.83 -12.62
N GLY A 698 21.69 -22.84 -12.08
CA GLY A 698 21.34 -23.42 -10.78
C GLY A 698 20.06 -24.24 -10.81
N ASP A 699 19.60 -24.71 -11.97
CA ASP A 699 18.47 -25.63 -12.07
C ASP A 699 18.86 -27.04 -11.55
N GLU A 700 17.87 -27.93 -11.40
CA GLU A 700 18.11 -29.26 -10.81
C GLU A 700 19.11 -30.12 -11.60
N ALA A 701 19.10 -30.00 -12.93
CA ALA A 701 20.02 -30.73 -13.79
C ALA A 701 21.42 -30.09 -13.82
N HIS A 702 21.50 -28.79 -13.58
CA HIS A 702 22.72 -27.99 -13.60
C HIS A 702 22.84 -27.15 -12.32
N PRO A 703 23.13 -27.77 -11.16
CA PRO A 703 23.20 -27.04 -9.90
C PRO A 703 24.42 -26.10 -9.86
N PHE A 704 24.29 -25.05 -9.05
CA PHE A 704 25.40 -24.19 -8.65
C PHE A 704 26.42 -24.96 -7.81
N LYS A 705 27.63 -24.41 -7.71
CA LYS A 705 28.72 -24.98 -6.91
C LYS A 705 28.72 -24.44 -5.48
N THR A 706 28.45 -23.15 -5.30
CA THR A 706 28.59 -22.47 -4.01
C THR A 706 27.27 -21.92 -3.47
N ILE A 707 27.13 -21.95 -2.14
CA ILE A 707 25.96 -21.39 -1.44
C ILE A 707 25.93 -19.87 -1.62
N GLU A 708 27.08 -19.21 -1.52
CA GLU A 708 27.18 -17.75 -1.70
C GLU A 708 26.71 -17.31 -3.09
N HIS A 709 27.04 -18.05 -4.15
CA HIS A 709 26.53 -17.74 -5.48
C HIS A 709 25.00 -17.92 -5.55
N ALA A 710 24.49 -19.03 -5.01
CA ALA A 710 23.06 -19.32 -5.00
C ALA A 710 22.22 -18.24 -4.29
N ILE A 711 22.66 -17.76 -3.11
CA ILE A 711 21.92 -16.72 -2.38
C ILE A 711 21.91 -15.36 -3.10
N ASN A 712 22.89 -15.12 -3.99
CA ASN A 712 22.98 -13.90 -4.80
C ASN A 712 22.24 -14.01 -6.14
N HIS A 713 21.81 -15.22 -6.52
CA HIS A 713 21.09 -15.52 -7.77
C HIS A 713 19.76 -16.21 -7.48
N ILE A 714 19.09 -15.74 -6.42
CA ILE A 714 17.76 -16.22 -6.03
C ILE A 714 16.86 -15.05 -5.70
N THR A 715 15.57 -15.19 -6.02
CA THR A 715 14.59 -14.16 -5.70
C THR A 715 14.27 -14.12 -4.20
N LEU A 716 13.65 -13.02 -3.76
CA LEU A 716 13.21 -12.85 -2.38
C LEU A 716 12.25 -13.99 -1.97
N PHE A 717 12.49 -14.58 -0.80
CA PHE A 717 11.83 -15.79 -0.27
C PHE A 717 11.94 -17.01 -1.19
N GLY A 718 12.99 -17.08 -2.02
CA GLY A 718 13.34 -18.28 -2.75
C GLY A 718 13.90 -19.39 -1.87
N THR A 719 14.02 -20.59 -2.45
CA THR A 719 14.55 -21.78 -1.78
C THR A 719 15.82 -22.29 -2.47
N VAL A 720 16.88 -22.45 -1.70
CA VAL A 720 18.14 -23.07 -2.11
C VAL A 720 18.14 -24.53 -1.64
N TYR A 721 18.10 -25.48 -2.57
CA TYR A 721 18.24 -26.90 -2.27
C TYR A 721 19.71 -27.32 -2.32
N LEU A 722 20.19 -27.95 -1.25
CA LEU A 722 21.55 -28.47 -1.17
C LEU A 722 21.53 -29.99 -1.34
N ALA A 723 22.20 -30.48 -2.39
CA ALA A 723 22.45 -31.90 -2.59
C ALA A 723 23.30 -32.49 -1.44
N PRO A 724 23.35 -33.82 -1.26
CA PRO A 724 24.24 -34.46 -0.31
C PRO A 724 25.71 -34.06 -0.56
N GLY A 725 26.43 -33.69 0.49
CA GLY A 725 27.81 -33.21 0.36
C GLY A 725 28.27 -32.30 1.47
N THR A 726 29.54 -31.91 1.41
CA THR A 726 30.14 -30.91 2.29
C THR A 726 30.45 -29.63 1.52
N TYR A 727 29.91 -28.50 1.99
CA TYR A 727 30.06 -27.18 1.42
C TYR A 727 30.93 -26.33 2.33
N SER A 728 31.96 -25.69 1.79
CA SER A 728 32.76 -24.72 2.53
C SER A 728 32.07 -23.36 2.46
N ALA A 729 31.72 -22.78 3.61
CA ALA A 729 31.03 -21.49 3.67
C ALA A 729 31.46 -20.70 4.90
N SER A 730 31.78 -19.42 4.73
CA SER A 730 32.18 -18.55 5.83
C SER A 730 31.97 -17.09 5.45
N GLY A 731 31.42 -16.30 6.36
CA GLY A 731 31.24 -14.86 6.20
C GLY A 731 30.19 -14.51 5.15
N ILE A 732 29.19 -15.38 4.95
CA ILE A 732 28.13 -15.16 3.98
C ILE A 732 27.18 -14.09 4.52
N GLU A 733 27.16 -12.93 3.87
CA GLU A 733 26.23 -11.85 4.17
C GLU A 733 24.89 -12.11 3.49
N LEU A 734 23.82 -12.17 4.26
CA LEU A 734 22.47 -12.43 3.74
C LEU A 734 21.60 -11.17 3.88
N ASN A 735 21.24 -10.60 2.73
CA ASN A 735 20.48 -9.36 2.63
C ASN A 735 19.01 -9.55 2.23
N SER A 736 18.64 -10.76 1.82
CA SER A 736 17.31 -11.13 1.32
C SER A 736 16.78 -12.34 2.09
N SER A 737 15.49 -12.36 2.37
CA SER A 737 14.85 -13.50 3.03
C SER A 737 14.89 -14.73 2.12
N ILE A 738 15.30 -15.90 2.61
CA ILE A 738 15.40 -17.15 1.83
C ILE A 738 15.20 -18.39 2.73
N ASN A 739 15.00 -19.54 2.09
CA ASN A 739 15.09 -20.86 2.72
C ASN A 739 16.30 -21.63 2.16
N ILE A 740 17.01 -22.36 3.01
CA ILE A 740 18.07 -23.29 2.61
C ILE A 740 17.69 -24.68 3.12
N ILE A 741 17.49 -25.61 2.20
CA ILE A 741 17.00 -26.96 2.52
C ILE A 741 18.05 -27.98 2.09
N GLY A 742 18.54 -28.76 3.04
CA GLY A 742 19.45 -29.87 2.79
C GLY A 742 18.73 -31.18 2.56
N SER A 743 19.46 -32.17 2.04
CA SER A 743 18.97 -33.54 1.83
C SER A 743 18.83 -34.34 3.15
N GLY A 744 19.02 -33.70 4.30
CA GLY A 744 19.00 -34.27 5.65
C GLY A 744 20.28 -33.96 6.42
N MET A 745 20.16 -33.76 7.73
CA MET A 745 21.28 -33.31 8.59
C MET A 745 22.50 -34.23 8.59
N ASP A 746 22.37 -35.52 8.24
CA ASP A 746 23.49 -36.46 8.13
C ASP A 746 24.10 -36.53 6.72
N LYS A 747 23.48 -35.88 5.73
CA LYS A 747 23.89 -35.92 4.32
C LYS A 747 24.43 -34.59 3.81
N THR A 748 23.91 -33.47 4.33
CA THR A 748 24.26 -32.12 3.88
C THR A 748 24.97 -31.38 5.00
N ILE A 749 26.23 -31.00 4.76
CA ILE A 749 27.11 -30.38 5.76
C ILE A 749 27.64 -29.05 5.23
N ILE A 750 27.48 -27.98 5.99
CA ILE A 750 28.12 -26.69 5.80
C ILE A 750 29.28 -26.60 6.79
N ASP A 751 30.52 -26.54 6.31
CA ASP A 751 31.74 -26.46 7.12
C ASP A 751 32.30 -25.03 7.10
N GLY A 752 32.33 -24.39 8.28
CA GLY A 752 32.83 -23.03 8.50
C GLY A 752 34.35 -22.91 8.51
N LYS A 753 35.08 -24.04 8.48
CA LYS A 753 36.55 -24.12 8.37
C LYS A 753 37.32 -23.32 9.42
N ASN A 754 36.71 -23.00 10.55
CA ASN A 754 37.27 -22.17 11.62
C ASN A 754 37.82 -20.81 11.14
N SER A 755 37.14 -20.18 10.18
CA SER A 755 37.62 -19.01 9.43
C SER A 755 37.88 -17.72 10.22
N GLY A 756 37.38 -17.61 11.46
CA GLY A 756 37.41 -16.37 12.24
C GLY A 756 36.19 -15.46 12.01
N LYS A 757 35.26 -15.84 11.14
CA LYS A 757 33.98 -15.17 10.85
C LYS A 757 32.79 -16.13 11.06
N PRO A 758 31.57 -15.63 11.34
CA PRO A 758 30.38 -16.48 11.35
C PRO A 758 30.18 -17.12 9.96
N VAL A 759 29.51 -18.28 9.89
CA VAL A 759 29.14 -18.89 8.59
C VAL A 759 28.15 -17.98 7.85
N PHE A 760 27.08 -17.56 8.53
CA PHE A 760 26.07 -16.63 8.02
C PHE A 760 25.98 -15.38 8.89
N ASN A 761 25.89 -14.21 8.25
CA ASN A 761 25.68 -12.92 8.89
C ASN A 761 24.46 -12.23 8.29
N ILE A 762 23.49 -11.88 9.14
CA ILE A 762 22.24 -11.22 8.77
C ILE A 762 22.11 -9.95 9.62
N SER A 763 22.51 -8.81 9.09
CA SER A 763 22.50 -7.54 9.82
C SER A 763 21.12 -6.84 9.83
N LYS A 764 20.21 -7.21 8.92
CA LYS A 764 18.91 -6.55 8.74
C LYS A 764 17.78 -7.23 9.50
N ARG A 765 17.00 -6.46 10.26
CA ARG A 765 15.85 -6.97 11.06
C ARG A 765 14.70 -7.55 10.24
N ASN A 766 14.53 -7.11 8.99
CA ASN A 766 13.45 -7.55 8.10
C ASN A 766 13.80 -8.78 7.24
N VAL A 767 14.97 -9.38 7.43
CA VAL A 767 15.39 -10.60 6.73
C VAL A 767 14.93 -11.83 7.50
N VAL A 768 14.45 -12.84 6.78
CA VAL A 768 14.07 -14.14 7.33
C VAL A 768 14.94 -15.23 6.72
N LEU A 769 15.62 -16.01 7.55
CA LEU A 769 16.35 -17.20 7.10
C LEU A 769 15.65 -18.47 7.63
N GLY A 770 15.24 -19.34 6.71
CA GLY A 770 14.86 -20.71 7.01
C GLY A 770 16.00 -21.68 6.72
N ILE A 771 16.29 -22.59 7.65
CA ILE A 771 17.24 -23.70 7.44
C ILE A 771 16.56 -25.00 7.84
N ASP A 772 16.55 -25.97 6.94
CA ASP A 772 16.01 -27.30 7.19
C ASP A 772 16.96 -28.41 6.72
N GLY A 773 17.13 -29.47 7.53
CA GLY A 773 17.84 -30.66 7.12
C GLY A 773 19.35 -30.49 6.87
N ILE A 774 20.05 -29.63 7.63
CA ILE A 774 21.48 -29.31 7.40
C ILE A 774 22.32 -29.46 8.68
N THR A 775 23.56 -29.94 8.56
CA THR A 775 24.58 -29.77 9.61
C THR A 775 25.45 -28.53 9.34
N ILE A 776 25.53 -27.57 10.27
CA ILE A 776 26.54 -26.49 10.25
C ILE A 776 27.61 -26.79 11.28
N LYS A 777 28.87 -26.93 10.84
CA LYS A 777 29.98 -27.31 11.73
C LYS A 777 31.22 -26.45 11.56
N ASN A 778 32.06 -26.45 12.60
CA ASN A 778 33.37 -25.79 12.61
C ASN A 778 33.31 -24.29 12.23
N GLY A 779 32.18 -23.62 12.44
CA GLY A 779 32.10 -22.18 12.36
C GLY A 779 32.86 -21.55 13.52
N LYS A 780 33.68 -20.52 13.27
CA LYS A 780 34.42 -19.83 14.33
C LYS A 780 34.41 -18.34 14.08
N SER A 781 33.92 -17.54 15.02
CA SER A 781 34.03 -16.08 14.94
C SER A 781 34.88 -15.51 16.08
N ASN A 782 35.79 -14.60 15.73
CA ASN A 782 36.58 -13.82 16.69
C ASN A 782 36.00 -12.40 16.89
N LEU A 783 34.88 -12.07 16.21
CA LEU A 783 34.25 -10.75 16.23
C LEU A 783 33.40 -10.58 17.49
N GLU A 784 33.31 -9.35 17.99
CA GLU A 784 32.40 -8.99 19.08
C GLU A 784 30.92 -9.07 18.63
N PHE A 785 30.01 -9.40 19.54
CA PHE A 785 28.57 -9.58 19.28
C PHE A 785 28.27 -10.56 18.14
N SER A 786 28.99 -11.69 18.12
CA SER A 786 28.96 -12.64 17.00
C SER A 786 28.70 -14.09 17.46
N ALA A 787 28.76 -15.05 16.54
CA ALA A 787 28.78 -16.48 16.84
C ALA A 787 29.55 -17.28 15.79
N GLY A 788 29.84 -18.55 16.09
CA GLY A 788 30.56 -19.42 15.17
C GLY A 788 29.76 -19.74 13.89
N ALA A 789 28.47 -20.07 14.01
CA ALA A 789 27.64 -20.45 12.87
C ALA A 789 26.83 -19.27 12.32
N ILE A 790 25.90 -18.71 13.10
CA ILE A 790 24.93 -17.73 12.58
C ILE A 790 24.85 -16.51 13.49
N VAL A 791 24.96 -15.33 12.88
CA VAL A 791 24.68 -14.04 13.52
C VAL A 791 23.48 -13.43 12.80
N THR A 792 22.44 -13.04 13.55
CA THR A 792 21.25 -12.47 12.92
C THR A 792 20.48 -11.46 13.76
N SER A 793 20.13 -10.34 13.13
CA SER A 793 19.09 -9.41 13.59
C SER A 793 17.71 -9.68 12.99
N GLY A 794 17.65 -10.48 11.93
CA GLY A 794 16.42 -10.96 11.32
C GLY A 794 15.84 -12.19 12.03
N LYS A 795 14.67 -12.66 11.56
CA LYS A 795 14.03 -13.87 12.07
C LYS A 795 14.75 -15.12 11.55
N LEU A 796 15.06 -16.05 12.45
CA LEU A 796 15.72 -17.31 12.11
C LEU A 796 14.81 -18.50 12.43
N ASN A 797 14.48 -19.30 11.43
CA ASN A 797 13.73 -20.55 11.58
C ASN A 797 14.66 -21.73 11.29
N LEU A 798 14.86 -22.59 12.27
CA LEU A 798 15.71 -23.78 12.18
C LEU A 798 14.86 -25.02 12.39
N ALA A 799 14.90 -25.95 11.44
CA ALA A 799 14.22 -27.23 11.51
C ALA A 799 15.19 -28.38 11.19
N ASN A 800 15.03 -29.52 11.88
CA ASN A 800 15.68 -30.81 11.55
C ASN A 800 17.19 -30.70 11.24
N SER A 801 17.89 -29.82 11.96
CA SER A 801 19.27 -29.40 11.64
C SER A 801 20.22 -29.61 12.80
N ARG A 802 21.53 -29.61 12.54
CA ARG A 802 22.56 -29.88 13.55
C ARG A 802 23.67 -28.82 13.54
N PHE A 803 24.08 -28.35 14.71
CA PHE A 803 25.16 -27.39 14.92
C PHE A 803 26.29 -28.06 15.70
N VAL A 804 27.45 -28.28 15.07
CA VAL A 804 28.54 -29.07 15.66
C VAL A 804 29.85 -28.30 15.75
N ASN A 805 30.51 -28.31 16.91
CA ASN A 805 31.85 -27.73 17.09
C ASN A 805 31.96 -26.24 16.69
N ASN A 806 30.87 -25.47 16.73
CA ASN A 806 30.92 -24.05 16.43
C ASN A 806 31.46 -23.27 17.64
N THR A 807 32.30 -22.26 17.38
CA THR A 807 33.07 -21.55 18.40
C THR A 807 32.86 -20.03 18.33
N GLY A 808 32.37 -19.43 19.41
CA GLY A 808 32.40 -17.99 19.64
C GLY A 808 33.61 -17.59 20.48
N SER A 809 34.47 -16.73 19.94
CA SER A 809 35.69 -16.26 20.65
C SER A 809 35.83 -14.75 20.76
N GLY A 810 34.91 -13.97 20.20
CA GLY A 810 34.84 -12.53 20.45
C GLY A 810 34.03 -12.18 21.70
N ASN A 811 34.15 -10.92 22.17
CA ASN A 811 33.39 -10.44 23.32
C ASN A 811 31.88 -10.58 23.08
N TYR A 812 31.12 -10.89 24.13
CA TYR A 812 29.65 -10.97 24.09
C TYR A 812 29.08 -11.85 22.95
N SER A 813 29.80 -12.90 22.57
CA SER A 813 29.46 -13.79 21.45
C SER A 813 28.84 -15.11 21.92
N GLY A 814 27.99 -15.71 21.08
CA GLY A 814 27.45 -17.07 21.26
C GLY A 814 28.32 -18.14 20.57
N GLY A 815 28.18 -19.41 20.94
CA GLY A 815 28.99 -20.49 20.37
C GLY A 815 28.59 -20.83 18.94
N ALA A 816 27.32 -21.19 18.74
CA ALA A 816 26.74 -21.45 17.43
C ALA A 816 25.93 -20.26 16.91
N ILE A 817 25.03 -19.72 17.72
CA ILE A 817 24.08 -18.69 17.30
C ILE A 817 24.17 -17.45 18.20
N TYR A 818 24.14 -16.28 17.57
CA TYR A 818 23.91 -14.99 18.22
C TYR A 818 22.75 -14.30 17.53
N THR A 819 21.77 -13.81 18.29
CA THR A 819 20.65 -13.09 17.69
C THR A 819 19.97 -12.06 18.59
N ASN A 820 19.48 -10.99 17.97
CA ASN A 820 18.48 -10.08 18.53
C ASN A 820 17.18 -10.01 17.71
N GLY A 821 16.97 -10.99 16.82
CA GLY A 821 15.70 -11.24 16.13
C GLY A 821 14.99 -12.47 16.71
N ILE A 822 13.77 -12.74 16.27
CA ILE A 822 13.00 -13.92 16.72
C ILE A 822 13.71 -15.21 16.30
N LEU A 823 13.88 -16.13 17.23
CA LEU A 823 14.52 -17.43 16.99
C LEU A 823 13.54 -18.57 17.19
N ASN A 824 13.31 -19.35 16.15
CA ASN A 824 12.50 -20.57 16.18
C ASN A 824 13.40 -21.77 15.89
N VAL A 825 13.48 -22.71 16.83
CA VAL A 825 14.32 -23.91 16.72
C VAL A 825 13.47 -25.14 16.99
N THR A 826 13.38 -26.04 16.01
CA THR A 826 12.56 -27.25 16.11
C THR A 826 13.31 -28.48 15.62
N ASN A 827 13.30 -29.57 16.38
CA ASN A 827 13.95 -30.83 16.01
C ASN A 827 15.46 -30.69 15.70
N CYS A 828 16.16 -29.77 16.37
CA CYS A 828 17.57 -29.49 16.10
C CYS A 828 18.51 -30.06 17.16
N LYS A 829 19.77 -30.28 16.79
CA LYS A 829 20.85 -30.74 17.68
C LYS A 829 21.98 -29.71 17.79
N PHE A 830 22.38 -29.36 19.00
CA PHE A 830 23.55 -28.51 19.30
C PHE A 830 24.58 -29.35 20.04
N GLU A 831 25.67 -29.69 19.36
CA GLU A 831 26.66 -30.65 19.85
C GLU A 831 28.05 -30.01 19.91
N ASN A 832 28.69 -30.05 21.09
CA ASN A 832 30.07 -29.57 21.26
C ASN A 832 30.33 -28.12 20.82
N ASN A 833 29.31 -27.27 20.78
CA ASN A 833 29.50 -25.84 20.53
C ASN A 833 30.12 -25.21 21.77
N LYS A 834 30.95 -24.18 21.56
CA LYS A 834 31.68 -23.58 22.67
C LYS A 834 31.87 -22.07 22.54
N VAL A 835 32.08 -21.44 23.69
CA VAL A 835 32.69 -20.12 23.77
C VAL A 835 33.99 -20.17 24.58
N THR A 836 34.98 -19.38 24.19
CA THR A 836 36.32 -19.42 24.81
C THR A 836 36.82 -18.08 25.35
N ASN A 837 36.17 -16.97 25.03
CA ASN A 837 36.54 -15.66 25.56
C ASN A 837 35.80 -15.40 26.87
N ILE A 838 36.48 -14.72 27.79
CA ILE A 838 36.03 -14.53 29.17
C ILE A 838 34.75 -13.71 29.34
N ASN A 839 34.43 -12.91 28.32
CA ASN A 839 33.25 -12.05 28.26
C ASN A 839 32.16 -12.63 27.33
N SER A 840 32.41 -13.79 26.71
CA SER A 840 31.42 -14.49 25.89
C SER A 840 30.45 -15.30 26.74
N GLN A 841 29.23 -15.46 26.26
CA GLN A 841 28.12 -16.07 26.98
C GLN A 841 27.23 -16.81 25.96
N GLY A 842 26.57 -17.90 26.33
CA GLY A 842 25.76 -18.67 25.37
C GLY A 842 26.61 -19.67 24.57
N GLY A 843 27.15 -20.69 25.24
CA GLY A 843 28.01 -21.75 24.66
C GLY A 843 27.45 -22.43 23.41
N ALA A 844 26.12 -22.43 23.23
CA ALA A 844 25.45 -22.76 21.98
C ALA A 844 24.71 -21.53 21.42
N ILE A 845 23.86 -20.88 22.22
CA ILE A 845 22.97 -19.82 21.76
C ILE A 845 23.07 -18.61 22.69
N ARG A 846 23.22 -17.43 22.10
CA ARG A 846 23.07 -16.14 22.77
C ARG A 846 21.94 -15.35 22.14
N THR A 847 21.02 -14.86 22.95
CA THR A 847 19.87 -14.06 22.54
C THR A 847 19.79 -12.75 23.32
N TYR A 848 19.28 -11.71 22.68
CA TYR A 848 19.14 -10.38 23.27
C TYR A 848 17.87 -9.68 22.77
N ASN A 849 17.05 -9.15 23.67
CA ASN A 849 15.82 -8.40 23.37
C ASN A 849 14.92 -9.11 22.33
N ASN A 850 14.64 -10.40 22.53
CA ASN A 850 13.87 -11.20 21.59
C ASN A 850 12.95 -12.23 22.26
N ILE A 851 12.22 -12.98 21.43
CA ILE A 851 11.51 -14.19 21.85
C ILE A 851 12.17 -15.39 21.16
N THR A 852 12.44 -16.43 21.93
CA THR A 852 13.12 -17.64 21.47
C THR A 852 12.31 -18.90 21.80
N TYR A 853 12.04 -19.71 20.78
CA TYR A 853 11.34 -20.99 20.89
C TYR A 853 12.29 -22.14 20.58
N ILE A 854 12.38 -23.11 21.49
CA ILE A 854 13.22 -24.30 21.38
C ILE A 854 12.36 -25.52 21.64
N ILE A 855 12.08 -26.28 20.58
CA ILE A 855 11.09 -27.36 20.61
C ILE A 855 11.74 -28.65 20.12
N ASN A 856 11.59 -29.73 20.88
CA ASN A 856 12.08 -31.07 20.52
C ASN A 856 13.56 -31.10 20.14
N CYS A 857 14.39 -30.30 20.82
CA CYS A 857 15.81 -30.17 20.49
C CYS A 857 16.70 -31.01 21.41
N THR A 858 17.99 -31.12 21.06
CA THR A 858 19.02 -31.70 21.93
C THR A 858 20.24 -30.79 22.03
N PHE A 859 20.68 -30.49 23.25
CA PHE A 859 21.92 -29.78 23.54
C PHE A 859 22.87 -30.72 24.27
N ASP A 860 23.86 -31.26 23.55
CA ASP A 860 24.81 -32.22 24.09
C ASP A 860 26.24 -31.67 24.12
N SER A 861 26.89 -31.79 25.27
CA SER A 861 28.33 -31.53 25.43
C SER A 861 28.77 -30.11 25.03
N ASN A 862 27.88 -29.11 25.04
CA ASN A 862 28.24 -27.72 24.75
C ASN A 862 29.01 -27.11 25.94
N LYS A 863 29.97 -26.21 25.64
CA LYS A 863 30.98 -25.76 26.60
C LYS A 863 31.08 -24.24 26.72
N VAL A 864 31.22 -23.75 27.93
CA VAL A 864 31.55 -22.35 28.20
C VAL A 864 32.82 -22.31 29.02
N THR A 865 33.86 -21.66 28.50
CA THR A 865 35.13 -21.52 29.21
C THR A 865 35.48 -20.05 29.39
N GLY A 866 35.87 -19.68 30.61
CA GLY A 866 36.45 -18.38 30.91
C GLY A 866 35.46 -17.33 31.39
N SER A 867 34.17 -17.64 31.57
CA SER A 867 33.16 -16.64 31.98
C SER A 867 33.53 -16.03 33.34
N ASN A 868 34.04 -14.79 33.31
CA ASN A 868 34.40 -14.03 34.51
C ASN A 868 33.31 -13.02 34.88
N THR A 869 32.42 -12.70 33.93
CA THR A 869 31.15 -12.04 34.21
C THR A 869 30.19 -13.07 34.81
N THR A 870 29.21 -12.64 35.60
CA THR A 870 28.36 -13.51 36.42
C THR A 870 27.61 -14.60 35.64
N GLY A 871 27.69 -14.74 34.31
CA GLY A 871 26.85 -15.62 33.50
C GLY A 871 27.51 -16.31 32.29
N GLY A 872 28.21 -17.41 32.53
CA GLY A 872 28.54 -18.38 31.48
C GLY A 872 27.48 -19.47 31.40
N SER A 873 26.59 -19.45 30.40
CA SER A 873 25.57 -20.49 30.18
C SER A 873 25.62 -21.04 28.76
N VAL A 874 25.08 -22.24 28.52
CA VAL A 874 24.94 -22.78 27.15
C VAL A 874 23.94 -21.97 26.33
N ILE A 875 22.84 -21.58 26.94
CA ILE A 875 21.85 -20.65 26.41
C ILE A 875 21.83 -19.42 27.30
N PHE A 876 22.12 -18.27 26.72
CA PHE A 876 22.06 -16.99 27.42
C PHE A 876 21.00 -16.10 26.77
N GLY A 877 20.07 -15.59 27.57
CA GLY A 877 19.09 -14.57 27.15
C GLY A 877 19.18 -13.32 28.00
N ASP A 878 19.34 -12.15 27.37
CA ASP A 878 19.21 -10.86 28.05
C ASP A 878 17.99 -10.14 27.50
N SER A 879 17.09 -9.75 28.41
CA SER A 879 15.77 -9.18 28.10
C SER A 879 15.01 -10.02 27.06
N SER A 880 15.16 -11.35 27.13
CA SER A 880 14.65 -12.29 26.14
C SER A 880 13.79 -13.36 26.78
N ASP A 881 12.59 -13.58 26.23
CA ASP A 881 11.70 -14.65 26.67
C ASP A 881 12.09 -15.96 25.98
N ILE A 882 12.25 -17.02 26.77
CA ILE A 882 12.73 -18.33 26.30
C ILE A 882 11.69 -19.41 26.63
N ILE A 883 11.17 -20.04 25.58
CA ILE A 883 10.21 -21.14 25.66
C ILE A 883 10.88 -22.42 25.20
N ILE A 884 10.92 -23.43 26.08
CA ILE A 884 11.56 -24.72 25.85
C ILE A 884 10.52 -25.82 26.05
N ASN A 885 10.34 -26.67 25.03
CA ASN A 885 9.42 -27.81 25.09
C ASN A 885 10.08 -29.06 24.52
N GLY A 886 9.88 -30.23 25.15
CA GLY A 886 10.30 -31.51 24.59
C GLY A 886 11.83 -31.66 24.41
N THR A 887 12.63 -30.86 25.10
CA THR A 887 14.06 -30.68 24.78
C THR A 887 14.96 -31.37 25.80
N THR A 888 16.08 -31.93 25.33
CA THR A 888 17.07 -32.63 26.16
C THR A 888 18.38 -31.86 26.25
N PHE A 889 18.91 -31.67 27.46
CA PHE A 889 20.21 -31.06 27.75
C PHE A 889 21.11 -32.06 28.48
N THR A 890 22.17 -32.52 27.81
CA THR A 890 23.06 -33.55 28.33
C THR A 890 24.52 -33.14 28.33
N LYS A 891 25.23 -33.43 29.43
CA LYS A 891 26.70 -33.29 29.52
C LYS A 891 27.23 -31.88 29.19
N ASN A 892 26.39 -30.86 29.26
CA ASN A 892 26.83 -29.49 29.03
C ASN A 892 27.72 -29.03 30.18
N SER A 893 28.78 -28.27 29.87
CA SER A 893 29.78 -27.90 30.87
C SER A 893 30.11 -26.42 30.88
N VAL A 894 30.12 -25.81 32.05
CA VAL A 894 30.54 -24.42 32.24
C VAL A 894 31.73 -24.37 33.18
N THR A 895 32.75 -23.59 32.82
CA THR A 895 33.89 -23.30 33.69
C THR A 895 34.19 -21.79 33.70
N GLY A 896 34.17 -21.18 34.88
CA GLY A 896 34.37 -19.74 35.06
C GLY A 896 34.79 -19.37 36.49
N THR A 897 34.92 -18.07 36.77
CA THR A 897 35.20 -17.58 38.13
C THR A 897 33.91 -17.39 38.93
N TYR A 898 32.94 -16.72 38.28
CA TYR A 898 31.60 -16.47 38.80
C TYR A 898 30.59 -17.04 37.81
N VAL A 899 29.76 -17.98 38.23
CA VAL A 899 28.77 -18.63 37.37
C VAL A 899 27.39 -18.54 38.00
N THR A 900 26.44 -17.96 37.28
CA THR A 900 25.02 -18.03 37.62
C THR A 900 24.24 -18.50 36.40
N GLY A 901 23.61 -19.68 36.50
CA GLY A 901 22.97 -20.37 35.38
C GLY A 901 23.96 -21.13 34.49
N GLY A 902 24.06 -22.44 34.65
CA GLY A 902 25.02 -23.27 33.90
C GLY A 902 24.56 -23.67 32.50
N VAL A 903 23.33 -24.16 32.35
CA VAL A 903 22.79 -24.55 31.05
C VAL A 903 22.03 -23.36 30.44
N ILE A 904 21.14 -22.75 31.21
CA ILE A 904 20.32 -21.62 30.82
C ILE A 904 20.56 -20.49 31.81
N ARG A 905 20.72 -19.29 31.28
CA ARG A 905 20.66 -18.08 32.08
C ARG A 905 19.80 -17.05 31.38
N THR A 906 18.86 -16.43 32.12
CA THR A 906 18.18 -15.23 31.67
C THR A 906 18.34 -14.07 32.64
N VAL A 907 18.29 -12.86 32.09
CA VAL A 907 18.24 -11.60 32.84
C VAL A 907 17.10 -10.78 32.24
N TYR A 908 16.13 -10.36 33.03
CA TYR A 908 14.96 -9.56 32.59
C TYR A 908 14.10 -10.17 31.46
N GLY A 909 14.09 -11.49 31.27
CA GLY A 909 13.16 -12.20 30.35
C GLY A 909 12.71 -13.57 30.89
N ASP A 910 11.45 -13.91 30.64
CA ASP A 910 10.77 -15.05 31.26
C ASP A 910 11.24 -16.40 30.69
N ILE A 911 11.18 -17.46 31.49
CA ILE A 911 11.53 -18.82 31.09
C ILE A 911 10.31 -19.73 31.28
N VAL A 912 9.94 -20.44 30.21
CA VAL A 912 8.97 -21.55 30.27
C VAL A 912 9.64 -22.83 29.81
N ILE A 913 9.62 -23.85 30.65
CA ILE A 913 10.18 -25.19 30.37
C ILE A 913 9.07 -26.22 30.59
N ASP A 914 8.78 -26.99 29.56
CA ASP A 914 7.81 -28.08 29.63
C ASP A 914 8.36 -29.35 28.99
N ASN A 915 8.00 -30.50 29.57
CA ASN A 915 8.30 -31.84 29.06
C ASN A 915 9.78 -32.02 28.64
N SER A 916 10.72 -31.51 29.45
CA SER A 916 12.14 -31.41 29.08
C SER A 916 13.05 -32.11 30.08
N THR A 917 14.25 -32.52 29.64
CA THR A 917 15.19 -33.31 30.44
C THR A 917 16.57 -32.65 30.53
N PHE A 918 17.10 -32.51 31.74
CA PHE A 918 18.42 -31.96 32.02
C PHE A 918 19.24 -33.00 32.79
N LYS A 919 20.24 -33.60 32.13
CA LYS A 919 20.97 -34.74 32.68
C LYS A 919 22.47 -34.59 32.60
N ASN A 920 23.15 -34.86 33.71
CA ASN A 920 24.62 -34.85 33.80
C ASN A 920 25.27 -33.53 33.35
N ASN A 921 24.61 -32.38 33.53
CA ASN A 921 25.22 -31.08 33.25
C ASN A 921 26.16 -30.70 34.40
N ASN A 922 27.27 -30.04 34.09
CA ASN A 922 28.36 -29.82 35.04
C ASN A 922 28.85 -28.36 35.04
N VAL A 923 28.74 -27.70 36.19
CA VAL A 923 29.30 -26.36 36.42
C VAL A 923 30.52 -26.46 37.32
N LYS A 924 31.60 -25.77 36.95
CA LYS A 924 32.80 -25.61 37.75
C LYS A 924 33.17 -24.13 37.89
N ALA A 925 33.06 -23.59 39.09
CA ALA A 925 33.50 -22.24 39.41
C ALA A 925 34.72 -22.24 40.32
N THR A 926 35.66 -21.32 40.07
CA THR A 926 36.83 -21.12 40.93
C THR A 926 36.58 -20.17 42.09
N TYR A 927 35.36 -19.63 42.22
CA TYR A 927 34.96 -18.84 43.39
C TYR A 927 33.47 -19.00 43.72
N PHE A 928 32.56 -18.59 42.82
CA PHE A 928 31.12 -18.57 43.12
C PHE A 928 30.33 -19.28 42.02
N ALA A 929 29.41 -20.17 42.40
CA ALA A 929 28.44 -20.75 41.47
C ALA A 929 27.04 -20.87 42.07
N THR A 930 26.04 -20.41 41.33
CA THR A 930 24.62 -20.66 41.63
C THR A 930 23.85 -21.11 40.40
N GLY A 931 22.84 -21.96 40.57
CA GLY A 931 21.97 -22.38 39.46
C GLY A 931 22.71 -23.22 38.43
N GLY A 932 23.07 -24.45 38.80
CA GLY A 932 23.90 -25.32 37.96
C GLY A 932 23.27 -25.68 36.60
N VAL A 933 21.94 -25.56 36.49
CA VAL A 933 21.21 -25.71 35.23
C VAL A 933 20.59 -24.37 34.81
N ILE A 934 19.79 -23.74 35.66
CA ILE A 934 19.02 -22.52 35.38
C ILE A 934 19.43 -21.43 36.36
N GLY A 935 19.72 -20.24 35.84
CA GLY A 935 19.90 -19.02 36.63
C GLY A 935 19.04 -17.90 36.06
N SER A 936 18.12 -17.36 36.86
CA SER A 936 17.29 -16.21 36.46
C SER A 936 17.40 -15.08 37.48
N ILE A 937 17.40 -13.85 36.97
CA ILE A 937 17.42 -12.61 37.75
C ILE A 937 16.32 -11.69 37.24
N GLY A 938 15.32 -11.42 38.08
CA GLY A 938 14.22 -10.50 37.80
C GLY A 938 13.19 -11.01 36.78
N THR A 939 13.05 -12.33 36.63
CA THR A 939 12.20 -12.94 35.58
C THR A 939 11.38 -14.12 36.11
N GLY A 940 10.18 -14.33 35.58
CA GLY A 940 9.36 -15.49 35.91
C GLY A 940 9.95 -16.79 35.34
N ILE A 941 9.88 -17.87 36.11
CA ILE A 941 10.26 -19.22 35.68
C ILE A 941 9.06 -20.15 35.88
N SER A 942 8.64 -20.83 34.81
CA SER A 942 7.64 -21.91 34.87
C SER A 942 8.27 -23.21 34.39
N ILE A 943 8.23 -24.25 35.23
CA ILE A 943 8.75 -25.59 34.93
C ILE A 943 7.64 -26.61 35.13
N LEU A 944 7.31 -27.32 34.06
CA LEU A 944 6.23 -28.30 34.03
C LEU A 944 6.76 -29.63 33.48
N ASN A 945 6.31 -30.74 34.06
CA ASN A 945 6.50 -32.09 33.52
C ASN A 945 7.97 -32.42 33.15
N SER A 946 8.94 -31.89 33.88
CA SER A 946 10.36 -31.91 33.46
C SER A 946 11.24 -32.68 34.44
N GLU A 947 12.38 -33.16 33.96
CA GLU A 947 13.32 -33.98 34.73
C GLU A 947 14.72 -33.33 34.80
N PHE A 948 15.28 -33.24 36.00
CA PHE A 948 16.61 -32.74 36.30
C PHE A 948 17.37 -33.78 37.10
N THR A 949 18.25 -34.53 36.44
CA THR A 949 18.90 -35.71 37.03
C THR A 949 20.42 -35.65 36.95
N SER A 950 21.08 -35.86 38.08
CA SER A 950 22.55 -35.98 38.17
C SER A 950 23.30 -34.74 37.68
N ASN A 951 22.73 -33.54 37.82
CA ASN A 951 23.44 -32.29 37.53
C ASN A 951 24.39 -31.95 38.68
N VAL A 952 25.57 -31.42 38.35
CA VAL A 952 26.64 -31.15 39.31
C VAL A 952 27.06 -29.70 39.24
N LEU A 953 27.07 -29.03 40.39
CA LEU A 953 27.65 -27.71 40.58
C LEU A 953 28.83 -27.82 41.54
N ASN A 954 30.01 -27.43 41.09
CA ASN A 954 31.23 -27.42 41.88
C ASN A 954 31.74 -25.98 42.00
N SER A 955 31.81 -25.48 43.23
CA SER A 955 32.39 -24.19 43.57
C SER A 955 33.46 -24.37 44.63
N THR A 956 34.49 -23.54 44.61
CA THR A 956 35.54 -23.55 45.64
C THR A 956 35.16 -22.73 46.88
N ASN A 957 34.33 -21.69 46.73
CA ASN A 957 33.84 -20.87 47.83
C ASN A 957 32.34 -21.07 48.01
N ASN A 958 31.47 -20.29 47.35
CA ASN A 958 30.03 -20.41 47.57
C ASN A 958 29.37 -21.18 46.42
N GLY A 959 28.61 -22.22 46.74
CA GLY A 959 27.85 -23.03 45.80
C GLY A 959 26.37 -23.09 46.16
N GLY A 960 25.44 -23.02 45.21
CA GLY A 960 24.05 -23.27 45.58
C GLY A 960 23.08 -23.50 44.42
N GLY A 961 22.05 -24.29 44.67
CA GLY A 961 21.08 -24.69 43.66
C GLY A 961 21.74 -25.39 42.47
N SER A 962 22.07 -26.68 42.59
CA SER A 962 22.66 -27.43 41.45
C SER A 962 21.76 -27.44 40.20
N VAL A 963 20.48 -27.17 40.38
CA VAL A 963 19.52 -27.02 39.30
C VAL A 963 19.17 -25.56 39.11
N ILE A 964 18.56 -24.91 40.10
CA ILE A 964 17.92 -23.60 39.91
C ILE A 964 18.49 -22.56 40.88
N TYR A 965 18.82 -21.40 40.33
CA TYR A 965 18.93 -20.15 41.06
C TYR A 965 17.90 -19.15 40.53
N THR A 966 17.15 -18.52 41.42
CA THR A 966 16.19 -17.47 41.08
C THR A 966 16.30 -16.30 42.04
N GLU A 967 16.25 -15.08 41.50
CA GLU A 967 16.36 -13.85 42.26
C GLU A 967 15.28 -12.83 41.88
N SER A 968 14.59 -12.25 42.87
CA SER A 968 13.59 -11.20 42.68
C SER A 968 12.51 -11.56 41.65
N ALA A 969 12.01 -12.79 41.73
CA ALA A 969 11.28 -13.47 40.66
C ALA A 969 10.20 -14.42 41.19
N ALA A 970 9.28 -14.84 40.32
CA ALA A 970 8.35 -15.94 40.59
C ALA A 970 8.90 -17.25 39.99
N LEU A 971 8.81 -18.35 40.73
CA LEU A 971 9.22 -19.68 40.29
C LEU A 971 8.10 -20.68 40.57
N ASP A 972 7.54 -21.26 39.51
CA ASP A 972 6.57 -22.34 39.59
C ASP A 972 7.18 -23.63 39.06
N ILE A 973 7.19 -24.68 39.89
CA ILE A 973 7.60 -26.03 39.48
C ILE A 973 6.45 -26.99 39.73
N LYS A 974 5.98 -27.66 38.68
CA LYS A 974 4.88 -28.62 38.79
C LYS A 974 5.19 -29.94 38.09
N ASN A 975 4.72 -31.05 38.67
CA ASN A 975 4.80 -32.39 38.07
C ASN A 975 6.22 -32.79 37.61
N SER A 976 7.25 -32.33 38.31
CA SER A 976 8.64 -32.43 37.85
C SER A 976 9.52 -33.24 38.80
N LYS A 977 10.63 -33.77 38.28
CA LYS A 977 11.58 -34.62 39.01
C LYS A 977 12.93 -33.93 39.11
N LEU A 978 13.43 -33.72 40.33
CA LEU A 978 14.73 -33.09 40.61
C LEU A 978 15.58 -34.05 41.44
N ASN A 979 16.22 -35.01 40.78
CA ASN A 979 16.78 -36.19 41.42
C ASN A 979 18.31 -36.30 41.30
N SER A 980 18.96 -36.75 42.36
CA SER A 980 20.39 -37.11 42.35
C SER A 980 21.36 -35.98 41.96
N ASN A 981 20.94 -34.71 42.11
CA ASN A 981 21.77 -33.57 41.79
C ASN A 981 22.73 -33.23 42.95
N LYS A 982 23.87 -32.61 42.64
CA LYS A 982 24.97 -32.42 43.59
C LYS A 982 25.51 -31.00 43.59
N VAL A 983 25.71 -30.45 44.78
CA VAL A 983 26.41 -29.18 45.02
C VAL A 983 27.67 -29.44 45.83
N TYR A 984 28.77 -28.80 45.44
CA TYR A 984 30.01 -28.72 46.20
C TYR A 984 30.39 -27.26 46.42
N GLY A 985 30.77 -26.90 47.65
CA GLY A 985 31.20 -25.57 48.04
C GLY A 985 32.01 -25.58 49.34
N LYS A 986 32.66 -24.46 49.66
CA LYS A 986 33.04 -24.15 51.03
C LYS A 986 31.78 -23.86 51.86
N GLU A 987 31.01 -22.90 51.36
CA GLU A 987 29.64 -22.61 51.78
C GLU A 987 28.68 -23.16 50.72
N ALA A 988 27.69 -23.96 51.11
CA ALA A 988 26.73 -24.50 50.16
C ALA A 988 25.26 -24.32 50.57
N TYR A 989 24.41 -23.97 49.60
CA TYR A 989 23.02 -23.57 49.83
C TYR A 989 22.07 -24.25 48.83
N GLY A 990 21.11 -25.04 49.30
CA GLY A 990 20.07 -25.62 48.45
C GLY A 990 20.63 -26.68 47.50
N GLY A 991 20.46 -27.96 47.82
CA GLY A 991 20.97 -29.04 46.97
C GLY A 991 20.47 -29.00 45.52
N VAL A 992 19.24 -28.51 45.26
CA VAL A 992 18.67 -28.30 43.92
C VAL A 992 18.25 -26.86 43.65
N LEU A 993 17.67 -26.18 44.64
CA LEU A 993 17.08 -24.85 44.47
C LEU A 993 17.65 -23.86 45.49
N TYR A 994 18.14 -22.73 44.97
CA TYR A 994 18.41 -21.51 45.75
C TYR A 994 17.49 -20.39 45.23
N ALA A 995 16.55 -19.96 46.07
CA ALA A 995 15.70 -18.79 45.85
C ALA A 995 16.08 -17.59 46.75
N PHE A 996 16.28 -16.41 46.16
CA PHE A 996 16.57 -15.16 46.87
C PHE A 996 15.55 -14.07 46.51
N LYS A 997 14.84 -13.51 47.50
CA LYS A 997 13.76 -12.53 47.26
C LYS A 997 12.71 -12.99 46.24
N ALA A 998 12.45 -14.30 46.20
CA ALA A 998 11.59 -14.91 45.19
C ALA A 998 10.33 -15.52 45.82
N VAL A 999 9.28 -15.64 45.00
CA VAL A 999 8.06 -16.38 45.34
C VAL A 999 8.14 -17.74 44.66
N VAL A 1000 8.10 -18.81 45.45
CA VAL A 1000 8.30 -20.17 44.95
C VAL A 1000 7.04 -21.02 45.18
N THR A 1001 6.58 -21.70 44.15
CA THR A 1001 5.48 -22.67 44.22
C THR A 1001 5.97 -24.03 43.75
N LEU A 1002 5.83 -25.05 44.60
CA LEU A 1002 6.18 -26.43 44.29
C LEU A 1002 4.92 -27.31 44.40
N ILE A 1003 4.46 -27.88 43.29
CA ILE A 1003 3.26 -28.74 43.27
C ILE A 1003 3.57 -30.09 42.63
N SER A 1004 3.26 -31.19 43.31
CA SER A 1004 3.35 -32.54 42.72
C SER A 1004 4.75 -32.91 42.20
N ASN A 1005 5.81 -32.49 42.89
CA ASN A 1005 7.20 -32.76 42.48
C ASN A 1005 7.85 -33.91 43.24
N GLU A 1006 8.85 -34.54 42.63
CA GLU A 1006 9.76 -35.50 43.26
C GLU A 1006 11.16 -34.87 43.39
N ILE A 1007 11.61 -34.60 44.62
CA ILE A 1007 12.91 -33.96 44.90
C ILE A 1007 13.73 -34.93 45.75
N ASN A 1008 14.41 -35.87 45.08
CA ASN A 1008 14.98 -37.03 45.75
C ASN A 1008 16.50 -37.18 45.58
N ASN A 1009 17.15 -37.73 46.61
CA ASN A 1009 18.54 -38.17 46.58
C ASN A 1009 19.55 -37.06 46.20
N ASN A 1010 19.21 -35.79 46.45
CA ASN A 1010 20.13 -34.69 46.18
C ASN A 1010 21.18 -34.58 47.28
N THR A 1011 22.40 -34.19 46.93
CA THR A 1011 23.52 -34.13 47.87
C THR A 1011 24.16 -32.75 47.86
N LEU A 1012 24.21 -32.12 49.03
CA LEU A 1012 24.95 -30.89 49.27
C LEU A 1012 26.21 -31.24 50.07
N THR A 1013 27.38 -30.92 49.53
CA THR A 1013 28.67 -31.10 50.21
C THR A 1013 29.33 -29.76 50.45
N ALA A 1014 29.55 -29.41 51.72
CA ALA A 1014 30.20 -28.19 52.17
C ALA A 1014 31.47 -28.51 52.95
N THR A 1015 32.55 -27.73 52.78
CA THR A 1015 33.71 -27.85 53.68
C THR A 1015 33.53 -27.07 54.99
N ASP A 1016 32.65 -26.07 55.00
CA ASP A 1016 32.33 -25.27 56.18
C ASP A 1016 30.82 -25.45 56.48
N ASN A 1017 29.94 -24.56 55.98
CA ASN A 1017 28.51 -24.60 56.27
C ASN A 1017 27.65 -25.05 55.08
N GLY A 1018 26.61 -25.84 55.37
CA GLY A 1018 25.65 -26.34 54.38
C GLY A 1018 24.19 -26.14 54.81
N LEU A 1019 23.38 -25.45 54.02
CA LEU A 1019 21.99 -25.13 54.37
C LEU A 1019 21.02 -25.62 53.29
N GLY A 1020 20.01 -26.40 53.68
CA GLY A 1020 18.96 -26.89 52.78
C GLY A 1020 19.46 -27.98 51.81
N GLY A 1021 19.33 -29.25 52.19
CA GLY A 1021 19.81 -30.38 51.39
C GLY A 1021 19.11 -30.53 50.04
N ALA A 1022 17.94 -29.91 49.89
CA ALA A 1022 17.25 -29.74 48.61
C ALA A 1022 17.01 -28.25 48.29
N VAL A 1023 16.40 -27.50 49.20
CA VAL A 1023 15.90 -26.15 48.95
C VAL A 1023 16.44 -25.18 49.98
N TYR A 1024 16.90 -24.04 49.49
CA TYR A 1024 17.27 -22.89 50.30
C TYR A 1024 16.50 -21.66 49.80
N ILE A 1025 15.75 -21.00 50.69
CA ILE A 1025 15.03 -19.76 50.40
C ILE A 1025 15.35 -18.66 51.40
N ASN A 1026 15.56 -17.44 50.90
CA ASN A 1026 15.85 -16.27 51.72
C ASN A 1026 15.10 -15.02 51.23
N TYR A 1027 14.54 -14.24 52.15
CA TYR A 1027 13.78 -13.00 51.91
C TYR A 1027 12.60 -13.07 50.92
N GLY A 1028 11.95 -14.23 50.78
CA GLY A 1028 10.82 -14.46 49.86
C GLY A 1028 9.63 -15.16 50.52
N ASN A 1029 8.86 -15.92 49.74
CA ASN A 1029 7.79 -16.80 50.22
C ASN A 1029 7.80 -18.13 49.46
N MET A 1030 7.39 -19.21 50.10
CA MET A 1030 7.28 -20.53 49.45
C MET A 1030 5.96 -21.22 49.78
N SER A 1031 5.35 -21.82 48.76
CA SER A 1031 4.23 -22.76 48.89
C SER A 1031 4.66 -24.12 48.35
N VAL A 1032 4.34 -25.18 49.09
CA VAL A 1032 4.65 -26.57 48.75
C VAL A 1032 3.39 -27.41 48.91
N GLU A 1033 2.97 -28.06 47.84
CA GLU A 1033 1.80 -28.95 47.82
C GLU A 1033 2.15 -30.27 47.13
N LYS A 1034 1.67 -31.41 47.64
CA LYS A 1034 1.80 -32.73 46.97
C LYS A 1034 3.22 -33.10 46.58
N THR A 1035 4.22 -32.55 47.28
CA THR A 1035 5.63 -32.67 46.87
C THR A 1035 6.35 -33.63 47.81
N LYS A 1036 7.17 -34.51 47.22
CA LYS A 1036 7.98 -35.48 47.94
C LYS A 1036 9.45 -35.06 47.97
N PHE A 1037 9.98 -34.93 49.18
CA PHE A 1037 11.41 -34.75 49.45
C PHE A 1037 11.96 -36.02 50.10
N ALA A 1038 12.71 -36.83 49.35
CA ALA A 1038 13.23 -38.09 49.89
C ALA A 1038 14.74 -38.31 49.71
N GLY A 1039 15.42 -38.73 50.77
CA GLY A 1039 16.83 -39.12 50.70
C GLY A 1039 17.80 -37.98 50.41
N ASN A 1040 17.41 -36.72 50.65
CA ASN A 1040 18.31 -35.58 50.45
C ASN A 1040 19.34 -35.52 51.60
N ILE A 1041 20.61 -35.25 51.27
CA ILE A 1041 21.72 -35.37 52.20
C ILE A 1041 22.54 -34.08 52.24
N ILE A 1042 22.83 -33.58 53.43
CA ILE A 1042 23.90 -32.59 53.67
C ILE A 1042 25.12 -33.29 54.26
N LYS A 1043 26.29 -33.00 53.69
CA LYS A 1043 27.61 -33.34 54.24
C LYS A 1043 28.38 -32.05 54.48
N ALA A 1044 28.50 -31.62 55.72
CA ALA A 1044 29.20 -30.38 56.09
C ALA A 1044 30.13 -30.63 57.28
N LYS A 1045 31.20 -29.84 57.42
CA LYS A 1045 32.15 -29.99 58.53
C LYS A 1045 31.71 -29.21 59.77
N GLU A 1046 31.29 -27.96 59.56
CA GLU A 1046 30.95 -27.04 60.64
C GLU A 1046 29.43 -27.07 60.90
N VAL A 1047 28.64 -26.27 60.17
CA VAL A 1047 27.20 -26.14 60.38
C VAL A 1047 26.40 -26.83 59.27
N ALA A 1048 25.39 -27.61 59.63
CA ALA A 1048 24.39 -28.08 58.69
C ALA A 1048 22.96 -27.87 59.19
N LEU A 1049 22.08 -27.32 58.34
CA LEU A 1049 20.66 -27.14 58.69
C LEU A 1049 19.75 -27.61 57.55
N ALA A 1050 18.63 -28.24 57.93
CA ALA A 1050 17.59 -28.74 57.03
C ALA A 1050 18.06 -29.75 55.98
N GLY A 1051 17.90 -31.06 56.24
CA GLY A 1051 18.16 -32.09 55.23
C GLY A 1051 17.33 -31.93 53.94
N ALA A 1052 16.20 -31.23 53.98
CA ALA A 1052 15.41 -30.85 52.80
C ALA A 1052 15.30 -29.32 52.61
N ILE A 1053 14.54 -28.61 53.45
CA ILE A 1053 14.18 -27.19 53.23
C ILE A 1053 14.72 -26.28 54.33
N TYR A 1054 15.63 -25.39 53.96
CA TYR A 1054 16.02 -24.26 54.79
C TYR A 1054 15.30 -22.98 54.34
N SER A 1055 14.75 -22.22 55.28
CA SER A 1055 14.02 -20.97 54.99
C SER A 1055 14.29 -19.84 55.99
N ASN A 1056 14.58 -18.64 55.47
CA ASN A 1056 14.48 -17.36 56.19
C ASN A 1056 13.26 -16.55 55.72
N SER A 1057 12.18 -17.24 55.41
CA SER A 1057 11.04 -16.74 54.63
C SER A 1057 9.75 -17.39 55.08
N ASN A 1058 8.59 -16.86 54.70
CA ASN A 1058 7.34 -17.52 55.03
C ASN A 1058 7.18 -18.77 54.16
N VAL A 1059 6.88 -19.91 54.79
CA VAL A 1059 6.73 -21.19 54.11
C VAL A 1059 5.39 -21.82 54.50
N THR A 1060 4.63 -22.21 53.50
CA THR A 1060 3.41 -23.01 53.66
C THR A 1060 3.60 -24.36 52.98
N ILE A 1061 3.37 -25.44 53.72
CA ILE A 1061 3.50 -26.82 53.24
C ILE A 1061 2.21 -27.56 53.55
N GLU A 1062 1.63 -28.16 52.52
CA GLU A 1062 0.38 -28.91 52.63
C GLU A 1062 0.49 -30.23 51.86
N THR A 1063 -0.12 -31.29 52.39
CA THR A 1063 -0.27 -32.59 51.71
C THR A 1063 1.05 -33.07 51.08
N SER A 1064 2.16 -33.04 51.81
CA SER A 1064 3.51 -33.29 51.27
C SER A 1064 4.24 -34.39 52.06
N SER A 1065 5.43 -34.82 51.61
CA SER A 1065 6.18 -35.90 52.26
C SER A 1065 7.67 -35.65 52.36
N PHE A 1066 8.23 -35.79 53.57
CA PHE A 1066 9.65 -35.71 53.88
C PHE A 1066 10.15 -37.06 54.40
N GLU A 1067 10.92 -37.79 53.60
CA GLU A 1067 11.35 -39.16 53.91
C GLU A 1067 12.86 -39.31 53.87
N ASN A 1068 13.49 -39.83 54.93
CA ASN A 1068 14.93 -40.17 54.95
C ASN A 1068 15.88 -39.00 54.59
N ASN A 1069 15.49 -37.75 54.87
CA ASN A 1069 16.39 -36.61 54.70
C ASN A 1069 17.37 -36.56 55.88
N ASN A 1070 18.66 -36.36 55.58
CA ASN A 1070 19.73 -36.64 56.54
C ASN A 1070 20.81 -35.55 56.54
N ILE A 1071 21.24 -35.18 57.75
CA ILE A 1071 22.39 -34.31 58.00
C ILE A 1071 23.55 -35.13 58.56
N ASN A 1072 24.69 -35.09 57.86
CA ASN A 1072 25.97 -35.61 58.34
C ASN A 1072 26.94 -34.44 58.60
N ALA A 1073 26.90 -33.90 59.82
CA ALA A 1073 27.76 -32.81 60.30
C ALA A 1073 27.90 -32.83 61.83
N SER A 1074 28.95 -32.16 62.33
CA SER A 1074 29.30 -32.10 63.77
C SER A 1074 28.42 -31.15 64.59
N ASN A 1075 27.94 -30.04 64.00
CA ASN A 1075 27.16 -29.00 64.70
C ASN A 1075 25.85 -28.59 63.96
N LEU A 1076 24.75 -28.57 64.73
CA LEU A 1076 23.37 -28.10 64.43
C LEU A 1076 22.56 -28.90 63.36
N GLY A 1077 21.23 -28.76 63.35
CA GLY A 1077 20.30 -29.76 62.79
C GLY A 1077 18.98 -29.32 62.09
N GLY A 1078 17.86 -30.04 62.30
CA GLY A 1078 16.65 -29.99 61.46
C GLY A 1078 16.67 -31.03 60.34
N GLY A 1079 16.33 -32.29 60.61
CA GLY A 1079 16.55 -33.37 59.63
C GLY A 1079 15.73 -33.23 58.34
N ALA A 1080 14.54 -32.63 58.39
CA ALA A 1080 13.77 -32.26 57.20
C ALA A 1080 13.76 -30.75 56.96
N ILE A 1081 13.29 -29.96 57.92
CA ILE A 1081 13.01 -28.53 57.75
C ILE A 1081 13.73 -27.71 58.83
N ALA A 1082 14.30 -26.58 58.42
CA ALA A 1082 14.72 -25.51 59.32
C ALA A 1082 14.15 -24.17 58.84
N SER A 1083 13.31 -23.52 59.66
CA SER A 1083 12.67 -22.24 59.30
C SER A 1083 12.93 -21.15 60.33
N MET A 1084 13.46 -20.02 59.88
CA MET A 1084 13.62 -18.79 60.67
C MET A 1084 12.50 -17.76 60.37
N GLY A 1085 11.67 -18.00 59.35
CA GLY A 1085 10.45 -17.24 59.05
C GLY A 1085 9.18 -18.00 59.48
N ASN A 1086 8.00 -17.41 59.25
CA ASN A 1086 6.74 -18.06 59.60
C ASN A 1086 6.57 -19.37 58.86
N LEU A 1087 6.14 -20.41 59.57
CA LEU A 1087 6.01 -21.76 59.03
C LEU A 1087 4.60 -22.29 59.28
N THR A 1088 3.92 -22.69 58.21
CA THR A 1088 2.65 -23.42 58.27
C THR A 1088 2.85 -24.77 57.63
N VAL A 1089 2.55 -25.86 58.34
CA VAL A 1089 2.66 -27.23 57.84
C VAL A 1089 1.43 -28.02 58.25
N SER A 1090 0.72 -28.58 57.28
CA SER A 1090 -0.43 -29.46 57.53
C SER A 1090 -0.44 -30.68 56.60
N GLN A 1091 -1.12 -31.74 57.03
CA GLN A 1091 -1.35 -32.96 56.25
C GLN A 1091 -0.07 -33.57 55.64
N THR A 1092 1.07 -33.40 56.31
CA THR A 1092 2.39 -33.74 55.79
C THR A 1092 3.01 -34.92 56.52
N ASN A 1093 3.71 -35.79 55.78
CA ASN A 1093 4.40 -36.97 56.32
C ASN A 1093 5.86 -36.65 56.66
N PHE A 1094 6.30 -36.93 57.88
CA PHE A 1094 7.71 -36.89 58.32
C PHE A 1094 8.18 -38.29 58.72
N ILE A 1095 9.01 -38.91 57.88
CA ILE A 1095 9.42 -40.32 58.03
C ILE A 1095 10.94 -40.44 58.02
N ASN A 1096 11.51 -40.98 59.11
CA ASN A 1096 12.94 -41.33 59.22
C ASN A 1096 13.93 -40.22 58.83
N ASN A 1097 13.56 -38.96 59.05
CA ASN A 1097 14.50 -37.85 58.89
C ASN A 1097 15.45 -37.82 60.09
N TYR A 1098 16.69 -37.36 59.89
CA TYR A 1098 17.73 -37.43 60.91
C TYR A 1098 18.56 -36.16 61.00
N ALA A 1099 18.79 -35.70 62.23
CA ALA A 1099 19.76 -34.67 62.59
C ALA A 1099 20.55 -35.10 63.84
N TYR A 1100 21.82 -34.70 63.94
CA TYR A 1100 22.72 -35.17 65.01
C TYR A 1100 22.42 -34.55 66.39
N ASN A 1101 22.20 -33.23 66.47
CA ASN A 1101 22.05 -32.47 67.73
C ASN A 1101 20.86 -31.47 67.71
N ALA A 1102 19.77 -31.80 67.00
CA ALA A 1102 18.54 -30.99 66.98
C ALA A 1102 17.32 -31.85 66.58
N GLY A 1103 16.17 -31.23 66.34
CA GLY A 1103 14.96 -31.92 65.89
C GLY A 1103 15.16 -32.67 64.57
N ASN A 1104 14.88 -33.97 64.59
CA ASN A 1104 14.97 -34.87 63.44
C ASN A 1104 14.02 -34.48 62.30
N ALA A 1105 12.89 -33.85 62.60
CA ALA A 1105 11.95 -33.39 61.59
C ALA A 1105 12.04 -31.88 61.37
N ILE A 1106 11.71 -31.07 62.37
CA ILE A 1106 11.60 -29.61 62.22
C ILE A 1106 12.42 -28.89 63.29
N THR A 1107 13.16 -27.87 62.86
CA THR A 1107 13.76 -26.87 63.75
C THR A 1107 13.25 -25.48 63.37
N SER A 1108 12.83 -24.68 64.35
CA SER A 1108 12.43 -23.27 64.12
C SER A 1108 12.82 -22.36 65.28
N THR A 1109 12.79 -21.05 65.06
CA THR A 1109 13.01 -20.06 66.13
C THR A 1109 11.69 -19.77 66.86
N SER A 1110 11.79 -19.49 68.16
CA SER A 1110 10.63 -19.12 68.99
C SER A 1110 10.02 -17.75 68.63
N THR A 1111 10.68 -16.97 67.77
CA THR A 1111 10.23 -15.64 67.33
C THR A 1111 9.35 -15.68 66.08
N ALA A 1112 9.30 -16.80 65.35
CA ALA A 1112 8.45 -16.96 64.18
C ALA A 1112 7.06 -17.47 64.55
N LYS A 1113 6.02 -17.10 63.77
CA LYS A 1113 4.69 -17.71 63.90
C LYS A 1113 4.73 -19.09 63.25
N ASN A 1114 4.53 -20.13 64.05
CA ASN A 1114 4.57 -21.52 63.62
C ASN A 1114 3.20 -22.19 63.83
N ASP A 1115 2.66 -22.84 62.80
CA ASP A 1115 1.39 -23.56 62.79
C ASP A 1115 1.62 -24.95 62.16
N ILE A 1116 1.69 -26.00 62.98
CA ILE A 1116 2.26 -27.32 62.59
C ILE A 1116 1.29 -28.45 62.98
N GLU A 1117 0.02 -28.29 62.63
CA GLU A 1117 -1.07 -29.19 63.01
C GLU A 1117 -1.34 -30.29 61.98
N ASP A 1118 -2.00 -31.38 62.38
CA ASP A 1118 -2.50 -32.43 61.49
C ASP A 1118 -1.44 -33.13 60.61
N ASN A 1119 -0.23 -33.33 61.13
CA ASN A 1119 0.87 -34.00 60.42
C ASN A 1119 1.10 -35.45 60.89
N TYR A 1120 1.69 -36.31 60.05
CA TYR A 1120 2.06 -37.69 60.40
C TYR A 1120 3.57 -37.79 60.71
N TRP A 1121 3.93 -38.32 61.88
CA TRP A 1121 5.31 -38.29 62.41
C TRP A 1121 5.97 -39.67 62.51
N ASN A 1122 5.55 -40.62 61.65
CA ASN A 1122 6.09 -41.98 61.60
C ASN A 1122 5.96 -42.79 62.91
N SER A 1123 5.02 -42.42 63.78
CA SER A 1123 4.73 -43.13 65.03
C SER A 1123 3.34 -42.78 65.52
N ASN A 1124 2.68 -43.74 66.18
CA ASN A 1124 1.45 -43.50 66.95
C ASN A 1124 1.70 -42.80 68.30
N SER A 1125 2.97 -42.67 68.70
CA SER A 1125 3.42 -41.98 69.93
C SER A 1125 4.75 -41.27 69.65
N PRO A 1126 4.71 -40.08 69.03
CA PRO A 1126 5.91 -39.35 68.63
C PRO A 1126 6.73 -38.87 69.83
N SER A 1127 8.06 -38.95 69.74
CA SER A 1127 8.99 -38.38 70.73
C SER A 1127 9.31 -36.93 70.36
N TRP A 1128 8.54 -35.98 70.91
CA TRP A 1128 8.60 -34.58 70.49
C TRP A 1128 9.98 -33.94 70.62
N ASP A 1129 10.69 -34.17 71.72
CA ASP A 1129 12.04 -33.61 71.95
C ASP A 1129 13.07 -34.09 70.91
N ASN A 1130 12.83 -35.25 70.28
CA ASN A 1130 13.68 -35.77 69.21
C ASN A 1130 13.26 -35.25 67.83
N LEU A 1131 11.97 -34.92 67.64
CA LEU A 1131 11.42 -34.53 66.33
C LEU A 1131 11.46 -33.02 66.11
N LEU A 1132 11.25 -32.25 67.17
CA LEU A 1132 11.07 -30.81 67.17
C LEU A 1132 12.16 -30.12 67.98
N ASN A 1133 12.63 -28.98 67.49
CA ASN A 1133 13.53 -28.11 68.24
C ASN A 1133 13.10 -26.64 68.08
N GLY A 1134 13.00 -25.92 69.20
CA GLY A 1134 12.50 -24.53 69.24
C GLY A 1134 11.00 -24.39 68.98
N LEU A 1135 10.24 -25.49 69.04
CA LEU A 1135 8.80 -25.58 68.78
C LEU A 1135 8.09 -26.32 69.91
N SER A 1136 6.85 -25.94 70.21
CA SER A 1136 5.97 -26.74 71.06
C SER A 1136 5.47 -27.99 70.32
N LYS A 1137 5.07 -29.02 71.08
CA LYS A 1137 4.30 -30.13 70.50
C LYS A 1137 3.00 -29.60 69.86
N PRO A 1138 2.53 -30.20 68.76
CA PRO A 1138 1.25 -29.84 68.15
C PRO A 1138 0.07 -30.29 69.01
N ASP A 1139 -1.05 -29.59 68.88
CA ASP A 1139 -2.29 -29.92 69.59
C ASP A 1139 -2.96 -31.19 69.00
N SER A 1140 -2.73 -31.43 67.70
CA SER A 1140 -3.27 -32.53 66.92
C SER A 1140 -2.22 -33.14 65.98
N TYR A 1141 -2.30 -34.45 65.75
CA TYR A 1141 -1.45 -35.13 64.76
C TYR A 1141 -2.13 -36.38 64.21
N SER A 1142 -1.79 -36.73 62.98
CA SER A 1142 -2.31 -37.92 62.31
C SER A 1142 -1.59 -39.19 62.76
N LYS A 1143 -2.36 -40.28 62.92
CA LYS A 1143 -1.85 -41.64 63.16
C LYS A 1143 -1.65 -42.44 61.88
N THR A 1144 -2.16 -41.93 60.76
CA THR A 1144 -2.08 -42.59 59.45
C THR A 1144 -1.30 -41.73 58.48
N LYS A 1145 -0.45 -42.38 57.69
CA LYS A 1145 0.28 -41.73 56.60
C LYS A 1145 -0.70 -41.14 55.58
N PHE A 1146 -0.46 -39.90 55.15
CA PHE A 1146 -1.20 -39.26 54.06
C PHE A 1146 -0.76 -39.80 52.69
N ASN A 1147 -1.70 -39.90 51.75
CA ASN A 1147 -1.38 -40.15 50.34
C ASN A 1147 -0.99 -38.84 49.69
N VAL A 1148 0.26 -38.76 49.22
CA VAL A 1148 0.90 -37.56 48.66
C VAL A 1148 1.07 -37.74 47.16
#